data_AF-A0A8T0YCX5-F1
#
_entry.id   AF-A0A8T0YCX5-F1
#
_cell.length_a   1.000
_cell.length_b   1.000
_cell.length_c   1.000
_cell.angle_alpha   90.00
_cell.angle_beta   90.00
_cell.angle_gamma   90.00
#
_symmetry.space_group_name_H-M   'P 1'
#
loop_
_entity.id
_entity.type
_entity.pdbx_description
1 polymer ?
#
loop_
_entity_poly.entity_id
_entity_poly.type
_entity_poly.pdbx_seq_one_letter_code
_entity_poly.pdbx_strand_id
1 'polypeptide(L)'
;MELSTQPSPTTAKKLGLESGQALMAEGPQVLHEYVASKIGAAMGRAMPQMDVRFNNLSVSADIVVVDDPGVKHELPTLPNTMKKAFVGPKKRVVRKQILKDVSGMFAPGKITLLLGQPGSGKSSLLKMLSGRFPIEKNITVEGDITFNNVQREQIIKRLPQFVAYVNQRDKHFPMLTVKETLEFAHKFCGGELSKRGEEMLSKGSPQENLEALEAAKAVFAHYPDIIIQQLGLQNCMNTIVGDAMTRGVSGGERKRVTTGEMEFGTKCVTLMDEISTGLDSAATYDIINTQRSVAHTLRKTVVVALLQPSPEVFALFDDVMILNEGQVMYHGPCRSVDKYFEGLGFSCPPERDIADYLLDLGTPEQYRYQVQNYHTKQPRSAGEFAESFRRSDVHREMLNELEAPHEEDLLRNVAEVMEPTPAFHQTFVESTLTLLQRQSMVTYRNKPFIFGRLLMIIIMGLLYSTVFYDFDPKEVSVVMGVIFATVMFLSMGQSSQIPTYMAERDVFYKQRGANFFRTASYVLATSASQIPLAIVETLIFGSLVYWMCGFVSEAKLFLIFEFILLLSNLAMGMWFFFLSAIGRNGDIATPLGMVSVLVFVIFAGFIVTKSQIPDYLIWAHWISPMTWSLKALAINQYRSGPMDVCFYDGVDYCSEYGLRMGEYYLGLFGMDTEKEWIVYGIIYTAAMYVVFMFLSYLALEFIRYEVPENVDVSEKTVEDESYTMLQTPKQKNGANTVDDYVVEMDTREKNFTPVTVAFQDLWYSVPDPHNPKESLDLLKGINGFAVPGSITALMGSSGAGKTTLMDVIAGRKTGGKITGKILLNGYEANDLAIRRCTGYCEQMDVHSEAATIREALTFSSFLRQDASIPDAKKYDSVNECIELLGLEDIADQIIRGSSVEQMKRLTIGVELAAQPSVIFLDEPTSGLDARSAKLIMDGVRKVADSGRTIISWW
;
A
#
# COMPACT_ATOMS: atom_id res chain seq x y z
N MET A 1 -20.72 -34.65 24.03
CA MET A 1 -21.31 -35.82 23.33
C MET A 1 -22.78 -35.52 23.09
N GLU A 2 -23.07 -34.82 22.00
CA GLU A 2 -24.38 -34.83 21.33
C GLU A 2 -24.04 -35.10 19.87
N LEU A 3 -24.43 -36.27 19.37
CA LEU A 3 -24.20 -36.65 17.97
C LEU A 3 -25.14 -35.81 17.10
N SER A 4 -24.56 -34.93 16.29
CA SER A 4 -25.27 -34.32 15.17
C SER A 4 -25.57 -35.40 14.13
N THR A 5 -26.85 -35.67 13.95
CA THR A 5 -27.40 -36.48 12.87
C THR A 5 -27.07 -35.84 11.53
N GLN A 6 -26.41 -36.57 10.64
CA GLN A 6 -26.28 -36.21 9.22
C GLN A 6 -27.67 -36.02 8.60
N PRO A 7 -27.90 -34.97 7.80
CA PRO A 7 -29.13 -34.88 7.02
C PRO A 7 -29.07 -35.85 5.82
N SER A 8 -30.19 -36.52 5.58
CA SER A 8 -30.43 -37.36 4.40
C SER A 8 -30.47 -36.51 3.10
N PRO A 9 -30.20 -37.12 1.93
CA PRO A 9 -30.15 -36.39 0.66
C PRO A 9 -31.58 -36.17 0.14
N THR A 10 -32.22 -35.08 0.54
CA THR A 10 -33.54 -34.70 0.01
C THR A 10 -33.52 -33.30 -0.58
N THR A 11 -33.65 -33.25 -1.92
CA THR A 11 -34.07 -32.11 -2.77
C THR A 11 -33.27 -30.82 -2.60
N ALA A 12 -32.26 -30.61 -3.46
CA ALA A 12 -31.61 -29.30 -3.62
C ALA A 12 -32.66 -28.23 -3.97
N LYS A 13 -32.92 -27.32 -3.03
CA LYS A 13 -33.76 -26.13 -3.27
C LYS A 13 -33.13 -25.31 -4.39
N LYS A 14 -33.93 -24.84 -5.36
CA LYS A 14 -33.44 -23.98 -6.44
C LYS A 14 -33.02 -22.63 -5.88
N LEU A 15 -31.71 -22.34 -5.92
CA LEU A 15 -31.17 -20.99 -5.73
C LEU A 15 -31.68 -20.06 -6.85
N GLY A 16 -32.01 -18.81 -6.51
CA GLY A 16 -32.38 -17.81 -7.50
C GLY A 16 -31.13 -17.32 -8.23
N LEU A 17 -31.12 -17.40 -9.56
CA LEU A 17 -29.99 -16.98 -10.41
C LEU A 17 -30.06 -15.51 -10.85
N GLU A 18 -31.08 -14.76 -10.40
CA GLU A 18 -31.39 -13.42 -10.93
C GLU A 18 -30.57 -12.28 -10.33
N SER A 19 -29.92 -12.50 -9.18
CA SER A 19 -29.07 -11.49 -8.54
C SER A 19 -28.05 -12.14 -7.62
N GLY A 20 -26.97 -11.41 -7.31
CA GLY A 20 -25.99 -11.85 -6.30
C GLY A 20 -26.62 -12.06 -4.92
N GLN A 21 -27.66 -11.31 -4.54
CA GLN A 21 -28.41 -11.50 -3.29
C GLN A 21 -29.22 -12.80 -3.30
N ALA A 22 -29.85 -13.13 -4.43
CA ALA A 22 -30.59 -14.38 -4.57
C ALA A 22 -29.65 -15.61 -4.55
N LEU A 23 -28.44 -15.48 -5.11
CA LEU A 23 -27.41 -16.52 -5.08
C LEU A 23 -26.83 -16.75 -3.67
N MET A 24 -26.85 -15.74 -2.81
CA MET A 24 -26.29 -15.79 -1.45
C MET A 24 -27.35 -15.90 -0.34
N ALA A 25 -28.63 -16.01 -0.69
CA ALA A 25 -29.75 -15.97 0.26
C ALA A 25 -29.69 -17.09 1.32
N GLU A 26 -29.16 -18.26 0.96
CA GLU A 26 -29.00 -19.43 1.84
C GLU A 26 -27.56 -19.54 2.39
N GLY A 27 -26.72 -18.52 2.17
CA GLY A 27 -25.34 -18.44 2.63
C GLY A 27 -24.28 -18.98 1.64
N PRO A 28 -22.99 -18.69 1.88
CA PRO A 28 -21.89 -19.04 0.97
C PRO A 28 -21.67 -20.54 0.81
N GLN A 29 -21.86 -21.33 1.87
CA GLN A 29 -21.62 -22.78 1.84
C GLN A 29 -22.56 -23.48 0.85
N VAL A 30 -23.85 -23.14 0.89
CA VAL A 30 -24.87 -23.69 -0.02
C VAL A 30 -24.58 -23.28 -1.46
N LEU A 31 -24.13 -22.04 -1.69
CA LEU A 31 -23.69 -21.60 -3.02
C LEU A 31 -22.49 -22.43 -3.51
N HIS A 32 -21.46 -22.63 -2.68
CA HIS A 32 -20.30 -23.43 -3.07
C HIS A 32 -20.67 -24.87 -3.40
N GLU A 33 -21.56 -25.49 -2.63
CA GLU A 33 -22.06 -26.86 -2.91
C GLU A 33 -22.89 -26.92 -4.19
N TYR A 34 -23.75 -25.93 -4.41
CA TYR A 34 -24.52 -25.81 -5.65
C TYR A 34 -23.61 -25.66 -6.87
N VAL A 35 -22.61 -24.79 -6.79
CA VAL A 35 -21.63 -24.58 -7.86
C VAL A 35 -20.80 -25.84 -8.09
N ALA A 36 -20.26 -26.46 -7.04
CA ALA A 36 -19.46 -27.67 -7.15
C ALA A 36 -20.25 -28.85 -7.74
N SER A 37 -21.51 -29.02 -7.34
CA SER A 37 -22.37 -30.08 -7.87
C SER A 37 -22.74 -29.86 -9.33
N LYS A 38 -23.15 -28.65 -9.72
CA LYS A 38 -23.55 -28.34 -11.09
C LYS A 38 -22.37 -28.31 -12.06
N ILE A 39 -21.29 -27.60 -11.70
CA ILE A 39 -20.08 -27.53 -12.53
C ILE A 39 -19.40 -28.91 -12.58
N GLY A 40 -19.31 -29.61 -11.45
CA GLY A 40 -18.74 -30.96 -11.41
C GLY A 40 -19.51 -31.96 -12.29
N ALA A 41 -20.85 -31.92 -12.26
CA ALA A 41 -21.69 -32.77 -13.10
C ALA A 41 -21.50 -32.49 -14.60
N ALA A 42 -21.46 -31.22 -15.01
CA ALA A 42 -21.27 -30.83 -16.42
C ALA A 42 -19.84 -31.04 -16.93
N MET A 43 -18.83 -30.94 -16.07
CA MET A 43 -17.44 -31.31 -16.40
C MET A 43 -17.23 -32.83 -16.43
N GLY A 44 -18.12 -33.60 -15.78
CA GLY A 44 -17.98 -35.04 -15.60
C GLY A 44 -16.82 -35.46 -14.66
N ARG A 45 -16.25 -34.51 -13.92
CA ARG A 45 -15.09 -34.70 -13.02
C ARG A 45 -14.96 -33.59 -11.98
N ALA A 46 -13.97 -33.70 -11.09
CA ALA A 46 -13.64 -32.65 -10.13
C ALA A 46 -13.15 -31.36 -10.83
N MET A 47 -13.39 -30.21 -10.19
CA MET A 47 -12.94 -28.91 -10.68
C MET A 47 -11.41 -28.80 -10.74
N PRO A 48 -10.86 -27.82 -11.49
CA PRO A 48 -9.42 -27.63 -11.62
C PRO A 48 -8.73 -27.48 -10.27
N GLN A 49 -7.68 -28.26 -10.07
CA GLN A 49 -6.92 -28.36 -8.83
C GLN A 49 -5.44 -28.09 -9.09
N MET A 50 -4.76 -27.56 -8.08
CA MET A 50 -3.33 -27.30 -8.15
C MET A 50 -2.64 -27.61 -6.82
N ASP A 51 -1.70 -28.55 -6.84
CA ASP A 51 -0.78 -28.76 -5.73
C ASP A 51 0.44 -27.84 -5.85
N VAL A 52 1.06 -27.53 -4.72
CA VAL A 52 2.31 -26.76 -4.66
C VAL A 52 3.30 -27.57 -3.86
N ARG A 53 4.36 -28.04 -4.50
CA ARG A 53 5.46 -28.77 -3.86
C ARG A 53 6.74 -27.95 -3.94
N PHE A 54 7.49 -27.89 -2.85
CA PHE A 54 8.79 -27.25 -2.79
C PHE A 54 9.76 -28.13 -2.01
N ASN A 55 10.97 -28.30 -2.53
CA ASN A 55 11.98 -29.18 -1.96
C ASN A 55 13.32 -28.44 -1.82
N ASN A 56 13.89 -28.50 -0.61
CA ASN A 56 15.16 -27.89 -0.23
C ASN A 56 15.25 -26.41 -0.64
N LEU A 57 14.16 -25.66 -0.48
CA LEU A 57 14.08 -24.26 -0.86
C LEU A 57 14.92 -23.41 0.10
N SER A 58 15.98 -22.82 -0.45
CA SER A 58 16.90 -21.92 0.26
C SER A 58 16.95 -20.58 -0.47
N VAL A 59 16.73 -19.48 0.27
CA VAL A 59 16.74 -18.13 -0.29
C VAL A 59 17.75 -17.30 0.48
N SER A 60 18.75 -16.78 -0.22
CA SER A 60 19.75 -15.88 0.37
C SER A 60 19.73 -14.54 -0.36
N ALA A 61 19.86 -13.46 0.40
CA ALA A 61 19.99 -12.10 -0.11
C ALA A 61 21.34 -11.51 0.32
N ASP A 62 22.05 -10.92 -0.63
CA ASP A 62 23.27 -10.17 -0.40
C ASP A 62 22.90 -8.74 0.02
N ILE A 63 23.01 -8.47 1.31
CA ILE A 63 22.65 -7.18 1.90
C ILE A 63 23.93 -6.35 2.04
N VAL A 64 23.89 -5.12 1.50
CA VAL A 64 24.97 -4.16 1.71
C VAL A 64 24.79 -3.56 3.10
N VAL A 65 25.58 -4.05 4.07
CA VAL A 65 25.63 -3.48 5.42
C VAL A 65 26.70 -2.39 5.40
N VAL A 66 26.32 -1.19 5.84
CA VAL A 66 27.26 -0.08 6.05
C VAL A 66 27.81 -0.24 7.47
N ASP A 67 28.77 -1.14 7.64
CA ASP A 67 29.50 -1.30 8.90
C ASP A 67 30.52 -0.15 9.05
N ASP A 68 30.26 0.75 9.99
CA ASP A 68 31.34 1.42 10.71
C ASP A 68 31.05 1.27 12.22
N PRO A 69 31.60 0.25 12.90
CA PRO A 69 31.20 -0.17 14.25
C PRO A 69 31.51 0.87 15.36
N GLY A 70 32.08 2.03 14.99
CA GLY A 70 32.29 3.18 15.89
C GLY A 70 31.40 4.39 15.61
N VAL A 71 30.54 4.36 14.59
CA VAL A 71 29.79 5.55 14.15
C VAL A 71 28.30 5.36 14.45
N LYS A 72 27.87 5.92 15.59
CA LYS A 72 26.44 6.15 15.87
C LYS A 72 25.77 6.80 14.66
N HIS A 73 24.58 6.31 14.29
CA HIS A 73 23.78 6.68 13.11
C HIS A 73 24.05 8.10 12.55
N GLU A 74 24.93 8.22 11.55
CA GLU A 74 25.17 9.49 10.87
C GLU A 74 23.92 9.90 10.06
N LEU A 75 23.28 11.00 10.46
CA LEU A 75 22.14 11.58 9.75
C LEU A 75 22.49 11.89 8.27
N PRO A 76 21.58 11.68 7.30
CA PRO A 76 21.75 12.00 5.90
C PRO A 76 21.63 13.51 5.68
N THR A 77 22.54 14.27 6.28
CA THR A 77 22.69 15.70 6.00
C THR A 77 23.35 15.88 4.64
N LEU A 78 23.18 17.05 4.01
CA LEU A 78 23.87 17.41 2.76
C LEU A 78 25.40 17.18 2.85
N PRO A 79 26.10 17.59 3.92
CA PRO A 79 27.53 17.28 4.11
C PRO A 79 27.82 15.78 4.19
N ASN A 80 27.03 15.01 4.95
CA ASN A 80 27.26 13.57 5.11
C ASN A 80 26.95 12.79 3.83
N THR A 81 25.96 13.24 3.05
CA THR A 81 25.60 12.66 1.76
C THR A 81 26.67 12.97 0.71
N MET A 82 27.19 14.21 0.67
CA MET A 82 28.35 14.55 -0.17
C MET A 82 29.60 13.77 0.26
N LYS A 83 29.89 13.70 1.55
CA LYS A 83 31.01 12.90 2.10
C LYS A 83 30.89 11.43 1.65
N LYS A 84 29.69 10.83 1.69
CA LYS A 84 29.41 9.46 1.22
C LYS A 84 29.47 9.31 -0.31
N ALA A 85 29.21 10.39 -1.07
CA ALA A 85 29.35 10.39 -2.53
C ALA A 85 30.81 10.48 -2.99
N PHE A 86 31.66 11.22 -2.26
CA PHE A 86 33.09 11.38 -2.56
C PHE A 86 33.98 10.30 -1.93
N VAL A 87 33.62 9.82 -0.72
CA VAL A 87 34.26 8.71 -0.04
C VAL A 87 33.32 7.52 -0.18
N GLY A 88 33.46 6.78 -1.29
CA GLY A 88 32.61 5.62 -1.56
C GLY A 88 32.57 4.69 -0.33
N PRO A 89 31.39 4.27 0.15
CA PRO A 89 31.30 3.47 1.36
C PRO A 89 32.08 2.17 1.16
N LYS A 90 32.83 1.74 2.19
CA LYS A 90 33.30 0.35 2.26
C LYS A 90 32.06 -0.54 2.43
N LYS A 91 31.49 -0.94 1.30
CA LYS A 91 30.32 -1.80 1.26
C LYS A 91 30.75 -3.20 1.69
N ARG A 92 30.41 -3.60 2.91
CA ARG A 92 30.50 -5.01 3.32
C ARG A 92 29.19 -5.67 2.88
N VAL A 93 29.29 -6.59 1.93
CA VAL A 93 28.14 -7.40 1.50
C VAL A 93 28.05 -8.57 2.47
N VAL A 94 26.96 -8.64 3.24
CA VAL A 94 26.64 -9.78 4.12
C VAL A 94 25.56 -10.60 3.45
N ARG A 95 25.84 -11.88 3.20
CA ARG A 95 24.85 -12.82 2.65
C ARG A 95 23.94 -13.30 3.79
N LYS A 96 22.70 -12.79 3.84
CA LYS A 96 21.68 -13.19 4.81
C LYS A 96 20.81 -14.28 4.19
N GLN A 97 20.80 -15.47 4.78
CA GLN A 97 19.84 -16.52 4.43
C GLN A 97 18.48 -16.21 5.05
N ILE A 98 17.48 -16.00 4.21
CA ILE A 98 16.09 -15.71 4.59
C ILE A 98 15.31 -17.02 4.80
N LEU A 99 15.48 -18.00 3.91
CA LEU A 99 14.92 -19.35 4.01
C LEU A 99 16.06 -20.37 3.93
N LYS A 100 15.99 -21.43 4.74
CA LYS A 100 17.05 -22.42 4.91
C LYS A 100 16.47 -23.84 4.80
N ASP A 101 16.66 -24.46 3.64
CA ASP A 101 16.31 -25.84 3.30
C ASP A 101 14.87 -26.21 3.68
N VAL A 102 13.93 -25.39 3.21
CA VAL A 102 12.51 -25.56 3.49
C VAL A 102 11.91 -26.54 2.48
N SER A 103 11.32 -27.63 2.96
CA SER A 103 10.59 -28.61 2.14
C SER A 103 9.16 -28.77 2.64
N GLY A 104 8.21 -28.94 1.72
CA GLY A 104 6.80 -29.07 2.05
C GLY A 104 5.89 -29.15 0.84
N MET A 105 4.63 -29.49 1.12
CA MET A 105 3.57 -29.62 0.13
C MET A 105 2.29 -28.95 0.64
N PHE A 106 1.63 -28.22 -0.26
CA PHE A 106 0.25 -27.75 -0.08
C PHE A 106 -0.67 -28.50 -1.03
N ALA A 107 -1.54 -29.32 -0.45
CA ALA A 107 -2.43 -30.21 -1.19
C ALA A 107 -3.78 -29.54 -1.54
N PRO A 108 -4.39 -29.90 -2.69
CA PRO A 108 -5.70 -29.40 -3.07
C PRO A 108 -6.79 -29.86 -2.10
N GLY A 109 -7.74 -28.97 -1.82
CA GLY A 109 -8.86 -29.24 -0.94
C GLY A 109 -8.56 -29.10 0.55
N LYS A 110 -7.35 -28.66 0.91
CA LYS A 110 -6.94 -28.36 2.28
C LYS A 110 -6.71 -26.86 2.49
N ILE A 111 -6.91 -26.43 3.73
CA ILE A 111 -6.53 -25.11 4.21
C ILE A 111 -5.35 -25.24 5.19
N THR A 112 -4.25 -24.55 4.89
CA THR A 112 -3.00 -24.62 5.67
C THR A 112 -2.71 -23.29 6.36
N LEU A 113 -2.40 -23.35 7.66
CA LEU A 113 -1.99 -22.22 8.47
C LEU A 113 -0.47 -22.07 8.45
N LEU A 114 0.04 -20.88 8.10
CA LEU A 114 1.45 -20.54 8.20
C LEU A 114 1.68 -19.67 9.45
N LEU A 115 2.28 -20.25 10.49
CA LEU A 115 2.65 -19.58 11.74
C LEU A 115 4.14 -19.30 11.81
N GLY A 116 4.50 -18.24 12.52
CA GLY A 116 5.88 -17.89 12.78
C GLY A 116 6.03 -16.43 13.19
N GLN A 117 7.12 -16.12 13.87
CA GLN A 117 7.38 -14.76 14.34
C GLN A 117 7.59 -13.77 13.19
N PRO A 118 7.46 -12.45 13.42
CA PRO A 118 7.92 -11.46 12.47
C PRO A 118 9.39 -11.71 12.08
N GLY A 119 9.69 -11.61 10.79
CA GLY A 119 11.04 -11.89 10.28
C GLY A 119 11.40 -13.39 10.13
N SER A 120 10.49 -14.33 10.43
CA SER A 120 10.76 -15.77 10.27
C SER A 120 10.77 -16.28 8.81
N GLY A 121 10.43 -15.42 7.84
CA GLY A 121 10.42 -15.75 6.42
C GLY A 121 9.05 -16.08 5.81
N LYS A 122 7.94 -15.97 6.56
CA LYS A 122 6.57 -16.27 6.09
C LYS A 122 6.22 -15.59 4.77
N SER A 123 6.26 -14.26 4.75
CA SER A 123 5.94 -13.45 3.57
C SER A 123 6.91 -13.71 2.42
N SER A 124 8.18 -14.02 2.72
CA SER A 124 9.17 -14.40 1.71
C SER A 124 8.81 -15.73 1.05
N LEU A 125 8.38 -16.73 1.83
CA LEU A 125 7.90 -18.01 1.30
C LEU A 125 6.65 -17.82 0.43
N LEU A 126 5.63 -17.09 0.91
CA LEU A 126 4.42 -16.86 0.13
C LEU A 126 4.68 -16.07 -1.17
N LYS A 127 5.59 -15.07 -1.14
CA LYS A 127 6.03 -14.33 -2.33
C LYS A 127 6.80 -15.21 -3.30
N MET A 128 7.61 -16.15 -2.81
CA MET A 128 8.33 -17.10 -3.65
C MET A 128 7.37 -18.05 -4.36
N LEU A 129 6.36 -18.57 -3.65
CA LEU A 129 5.35 -19.48 -4.19
C LEU A 129 4.35 -18.79 -5.12
N SER A 130 4.07 -17.49 -4.93
CA SER A 130 3.26 -16.71 -5.87
C SER A 130 4.04 -16.20 -7.10
N GLY A 131 5.36 -16.41 -7.14
CA GLY A 131 6.22 -15.86 -8.19
C GLY A 131 6.38 -14.34 -8.13
N ARG A 132 6.04 -13.71 -7.00
CA ARG A 132 6.16 -12.25 -6.78
C ARG A 132 7.47 -11.85 -6.13
N PHE A 133 8.26 -12.79 -5.60
CA PHE A 133 9.56 -12.46 -5.02
C PHE A 133 10.51 -11.90 -6.09
N PRO A 134 11.08 -10.70 -5.91
CA PRO A 134 11.98 -10.11 -6.89
C PRO A 134 13.30 -10.89 -6.90
N ILE A 135 13.55 -11.66 -7.97
CA ILE A 135 14.84 -12.33 -8.16
C ILE A 135 15.77 -11.35 -8.88
N GLU A 136 16.45 -10.51 -8.09
CA GLU A 136 17.49 -9.60 -8.58
C GLU A 136 18.87 -10.25 -8.53
N LYS A 137 19.90 -9.61 -9.11
CA LYS A 137 21.28 -10.09 -9.09
C LYS A 137 21.85 -10.35 -7.68
N ASN A 138 21.24 -9.77 -6.65
CA ASN A 138 21.68 -9.87 -5.25
C ASN A 138 20.97 -10.99 -4.49
N ILE A 139 20.11 -11.79 -5.14
CA ILE A 139 19.30 -12.83 -4.51
C ILE A 139 19.61 -14.16 -5.18
N THR A 140 20.02 -15.13 -4.38
CA THR A 140 20.22 -16.51 -4.81
C THR A 140 19.10 -17.39 -4.29
N VAL A 141 18.44 -18.10 -5.19
CA VAL A 141 17.42 -19.10 -4.87
C VAL A 141 17.99 -20.47 -5.21
N GLU A 142 17.95 -21.38 -4.23
CA GLU A 142 18.34 -22.79 -4.36
C GLU A 142 17.11 -23.65 -4.02
N GLY A 143 17.03 -24.86 -4.61
CA GLY A 143 15.89 -25.77 -4.46
C GLY A 143 14.86 -25.68 -5.58
N ASP A 144 13.91 -26.61 -5.58
CA ASP A 144 12.94 -26.79 -6.65
C ASP A 144 11.52 -26.46 -6.18
N ILE A 145 10.75 -25.78 -7.04
CA ILE A 145 9.32 -25.50 -6.82
C ILE A 145 8.54 -26.00 -8.04
N THR A 146 7.53 -26.84 -7.79
CA THR A 146 6.68 -27.41 -8.84
C THR A 146 5.20 -27.20 -8.56
N PHE A 147 4.43 -26.96 -9.62
CA PHE A 147 2.98 -26.83 -9.60
C PHE A 147 2.38 -27.93 -10.50
N ASN A 148 1.68 -28.92 -9.96
CA ASN A 148 1.22 -30.10 -10.72
C ASN A 148 2.33 -30.73 -11.58
N ASN A 149 3.53 -30.91 -11.02
CA ASN A 149 4.74 -31.40 -11.72
C ASN A 149 5.36 -30.44 -12.77
N VAL A 150 4.82 -29.22 -12.94
CA VAL A 150 5.41 -28.20 -13.82
C VAL A 150 6.38 -27.34 -13.02
N GLN A 151 7.62 -27.21 -13.50
CA GLN A 151 8.63 -26.35 -12.87
C GLN A 151 8.22 -24.88 -12.89
N ARG A 152 8.55 -24.16 -11.82
CA ARG A 152 8.26 -22.73 -11.65
C ARG A 152 8.69 -21.89 -12.86
N GLU A 153 9.87 -22.13 -13.42
CA GLU A 153 10.46 -21.34 -14.51
C GLU A 153 9.59 -21.36 -15.78
N GLN A 154 8.89 -22.47 -16.01
CA GLN A 154 8.04 -22.65 -17.19
C GLN A 154 6.69 -21.92 -17.04
N ILE A 155 6.16 -21.84 -15.81
CA ILE A 155 4.82 -21.31 -15.54
C ILE A 155 4.81 -19.87 -15.00
N ILE A 156 5.95 -19.31 -14.56
CA ILE A 156 6.01 -18.02 -13.83
C ILE A 156 5.25 -16.87 -14.49
N LYS A 157 5.22 -16.79 -15.84
CA LYS A 157 4.49 -15.75 -16.59
C LYS A 157 2.97 -15.88 -16.49
N ARG A 158 2.47 -17.10 -16.31
CA ARG A 158 1.03 -17.44 -16.23
C ARG A 158 0.60 -17.75 -14.80
N LEU A 159 1.55 -17.99 -13.91
CA LEU A 159 1.34 -18.36 -12.51
C LEU A 159 0.33 -17.44 -11.78
N PRO A 160 0.34 -16.10 -11.97
CA PRO A 160 -0.65 -15.23 -11.33
C PRO A 160 -2.10 -15.50 -11.75
N GLN A 161 -2.35 -16.25 -12.83
CA GLN A 161 -3.71 -16.68 -13.20
C GLN A 161 -4.22 -17.83 -12.35
N PHE A 162 -3.33 -18.64 -11.77
CA PHE A 162 -3.70 -19.78 -10.91
C PHE A 162 -3.48 -19.50 -9.43
N VAL A 163 -2.48 -18.67 -9.09
CA VAL A 163 -2.14 -18.28 -7.71
C VAL A 163 -2.60 -16.86 -7.43
N ALA A 164 -3.51 -16.72 -6.47
CA ALA A 164 -3.82 -15.44 -5.86
C ALA A 164 -2.84 -15.16 -4.71
N TYR A 165 -2.36 -13.92 -4.60
CA TYR A 165 -1.58 -13.46 -3.45
C TYR A 165 -2.18 -12.17 -2.90
N VAL A 166 -2.69 -12.25 -1.67
CA VAL A 166 -3.26 -11.13 -0.91
C VAL A 166 -2.12 -10.50 -0.11
N ASN A 167 -1.79 -9.25 -0.45
CA ASN A 167 -0.68 -8.53 0.19
C ASN A 167 -1.00 -8.16 1.65
N GLN A 168 0.05 -7.94 2.45
CA GLN A 168 -0.06 -7.42 3.81
C GLN A 168 -0.62 -5.98 3.84
N ARG A 169 -0.14 -5.09 2.94
CA ARG A 169 -0.57 -3.69 2.84
C ARG A 169 -1.69 -3.48 1.83
N ASP A 170 -2.71 -2.73 2.22
CA ASP A 170 -3.88 -2.44 1.40
C ASP A 170 -3.77 -1.10 0.65
N LYS A 171 -3.14 -1.12 -0.53
CA LYS A 171 -3.03 0.05 -1.40
C LYS A 171 -4.12 0.03 -2.47
N HIS A 172 -5.00 1.03 -2.49
CA HIS A 172 -6.09 1.16 -3.46
C HIS A 172 -6.18 2.58 -3.99
N PHE A 173 -6.94 2.79 -5.08
CA PHE A 173 -7.27 4.14 -5.51
C PHE A 173 -8.27 4.77 -4.52
N PRO A 174 -7.93 5.88 -3.86
CA PRO A 174 -8.74 6.41 -2.75
C PRO A 174 -10.12 6.92 -3.19
N MET A 175 -10.25 7.33 -4.45
CA MET A 175 -11.46 7.95 -5.02
C MET A 175 -12.44 6.93 -5.66
N LEU A 176 -12.10 5.65 -5.70
CA LEU A 176 -12.99 4.60 -6.18
C LEU A 176 -13.82 4.04 -5.02
N THR A 177 -15.04 3.59 -5.33
CA THR A 177 -15.87 2.87 -4.35
C THR A 177 -15.41 1.42 -4.22
N VAL A 178 -15.83 0.77 -3.14
CA VAL A 178 -15.60 -0.67 -2.92
C VAL A 178 -16.16 -1.47 -4.11
N LYS A 179 -17.40 -1.21 -4.52
CA LYS A 179 -18.04 -1.91 -5.64
C LYS A 179 -17.28 -1.72 -6.95
N GLU A 180 -16.92 -0.49 -7.29
CA GLU A 180 -16.17 -0.18 -8.51
C GLU A 180 -14.82 -0.90 -8.55
N THR A 181 -14.10 -0.92 -7.42
CA THR A 181 -12.81 -1.60 -7.31
C THR A 181 -12.95 -3.09 -7.63
N LEU A 182 -13.97 -3.75 -7.07
CA LEU A 182 -14.26 -5.17 -7.30
C LEU A 182 -14.77 -5.43 -8.72
N GLU A 183 -15.62 -4.56 -9.28
CA GLU A 183 -16.09 -4.66 -10.66
C GLU A 183 -14.94 -4.54 -11.68
N PHE A 184 -14.00 -3.61 -11.45
CA PHE A 184 -12.82 -3.49 -12.31
C PHE A 184 -11.94 -4.73 -12.22
N ALA A 185 -11.67 -5.25 -11.02
CA ALA A 185 -10.90 -6.48 -10.84
C ALA A 185 -11.56 -7.68 -11.53
N HIS A 186 -12.88 -7.82 -11.40
CA HIS A 186 -13.67 -8.83 -12.09
C HIS A 186 -13.56 -8.70 -13.62
N LYS A 187 -13.69 -7.49 -14.19
CA LYS A 187 -13.55 -7.26 -15.63
C LYS A 187 -12.19 -7.75 -16.17
N PHE A 188 -11.10 -7.46 -15.46
CA PHE A 188 -9.76 -7.90 -15.88
C PHE A 188 -9.57 -9.42 -15.82
N CYS A 189 -10.27 -10.11 -14.91
CA CYS A 189 -10.14 -11.55 -14.72
C CYS A 189 -11.17 -12.37 -15.51
N GLY A 190 -12.18 -11.74 -16.11
CA GLY A 190 -13.41 -12.43 -16.49
C GLY A 190 -13.65 -12.69 -17.98
N GLY A 191 -12.89 -12.06 -18.89
CA GLY A 191 -13.20 -12.11 -20.33
C GLY A 191 -13.21 -13.51 -20.97
N GLU A 192 -12.46 -14.47 -20.40
CA GLU A 192 -12.25 -15.79 -21.03
C GLU A 192 -13.12 -16.90 -20.43
N LEU A 193 -13.63 -16.72 -19.20
CA LEU A 193 -14.46 -17.72 -18.51
C LEU A 193 -15.77 -17.97 -19.27
N SER A 194 -16.34 -16.93 -19.89
CA SER A 194 -17.59 -17.05 -20.65
C SER A 194 -17.44 -17.79 -21.99
N LYS A 195 -16.25 -17.80 -22.61
CA LYS A 195 -16.03 -18.52 -23.89
C LYS A 195 -15.57 -19.95 -23.64
N ARG A 196 -14.65 -20.11 -22.70
CA ARG A 196 -14.00 -21.40 -22.41
C ARG A 196 -14.81 -22.26 -21.44
N GLY A 197 -15.65 -21.64 -20.62
CA GLY A 197 -16.65 -22.35 -19.81
C GLY A 197 -17.65 -23.12 -20.67
N GLU A 198 -18.02 -22.63 -21.85
CA GLU A 198 -18.94 -23.36 -22.75
C GLU A 198 -18.29 -24.64 -23.30
N GLU A 199 -16.99 -24.62 -23.58
CA GLU A 199 -16.21 -25.79 -24.01
C GLU A 199 -15.94 -26.78 -22.85
N MET A 200 -15.71 -26.27 -21.64
CA MET A 200 -15.41 -27.12 -20.46
C MET A 200 -16.65 -27.81 -19.88
N LEU A 201 -17.85 -27.22 -20.04
CA LEU A 201 -19.11 -27.71 -19.48
C LEU A 201 -19.92 -28.58 -20.45
N SER A 202 -19.28 -29.20 -21.45
CA SER A 202 -19.96 -29.94 -22.51
C SER A 202 -19.99 -31.47 -22.32
N LYS A 203 -19.47 -32.00 -21.20
CA LYS A 203 -19.21 -33.45 -21.01
C LYS A 203 -20.33 -34.19 -20.26
N GLY A 204 -21.23 -33.49 -19.57
CA GLY A 204 -22.40 -34.07 -18.89
C GLY A 204 -23.60 -34.31 -19.82
N SER A 205 -24.77 -34.61 -19.25
CA SER A 205 -26.01 -34.71 -20.05
C SER A 205 -26.43 -33.35 -20.63
N PRO A 206 -27.17 -33.29 -21.75
CA PRO A 206 -27.54 -32.01 -22.38
C PRO A 206 -28.27 -31.05 -21.44
N GLN A 207 -29.08 -31.58 -20.53
CA GLN A 207 -29.83 -30.80 -19.56
C GLN A 207 -28.95 -30.33 -18.39
N GLU A 208 -28.05 -31.18 -17.89
CA GLU A 208 -27.08 -30.78 -16.85
C GLU A 208 -26.08 -29.74 -17.35
N ASN A 209 -25.63 -29.87 -18.60
CA ASN A 209 -24.71 -28.92 -19.22
C ASN A 209 -25.38 -27.54 -19.36
N LEU A 210 -26.65 -27.50 -19.76
CA LEU A 210 -27.39 -26.24 -19.87
C LEU A 210 -27.56 -25.59 -18.49
N GLU A 211 -27.98 -26.36 -17.49
CA GLU A 211 -28.14 -25.85 -16.11
C GLU A 211 -26.81 -25.38 -15.51
N ALA A 212 -25.70 -26.09 -15.75
CA ALA A 212 -24.39 -25.71 -15.27
C ALA A 212 -23.84 -24.46 -15.99
N LEU A 213 -24.11 -24.33 -17.29
CA LEU A 213 -23.76 -23.15 -18.07
C LEU A 213 -24.55 -21.92 -17.60
N GLU A 214 -25.85 -22.06 -17.33
CA GLU A 214 -26.68 -21.00 -16.76
C GLU A 214 -26.18 -20.61 -15.36
N ALA A 215 -25.91 -21.58 -14.49
CA ALA A 215 -25.36 -21.34 -13.16
C ALA A 215 -23.99 -20.63 -13.23
N ALA A 216 -23.07 -21.09 -14.08
CA ALA A 216 -21.76 -20.48 -14.26
C ALA A 216 -21.86 -19.05 -14.81
N LYS A 217 -22.74 -18.80 -15.78
CA LYS A 217 -23.01 -17.45 -16.32
C LYS A 217 -23.60 -16.52 -15.26
N ALA A 218 -24.54 -17.01 -14.45
CA ALA A 218 -25.15 -16.22 -13.38
C ALA A 218 -24.15 -15.87 -12.27
N VAL A 219 -23.39 -16.86 -11.80
CA VAL A 219 -22.32 -16.65 -10.79
C VAL A 219 -21.28 -15.67 -11.31
N PHE A 220 -20.89 -15.80 -12.58
CA PHE A 220 -19.94 -14.89 -13.20
C PHE A 220 -20.48 -13.47 -13.32
N ALA A 221 -21.70 -13.28 -13.84
CA ALA A 221 -22.31 -11.96 -14.03
C ALA A 221 -22.49 -11.19 -12.71
N HIS A 222 -22.78 -11.90 -11.62
CA HIS A 222 -22.99 -11.32 -10.30
C HIS A 222 -21.82 -11.55 -9.34
N TYR A 223 -20.64 -11.94 -9.85
CA TYR A 223 -19.53 -12.32 -8.99
C TYR A 223 -19.05 -11.21 -8.05
N PRO A 224 -18.96 -9.93 -8.49
CA PRO A 224 -18.66 -8.83 -7.56
C PRO A 224 -19.65 -8.72 -6.40
N ASP A 225 -20.95 -8.88 -6.67
CA ASP A 225 -22.00 -8.80 -5.64
C ASP A 225 -21.96 -10.00 -4.68
N ILE A 226 -21.55 -11.19 -5.17
CA ILE A 226 -21.32 -12.38 -4.34
C ILE A 226 -20.15 -12.14 -3.39
N ILE A 227 -19.01 -11.64 -3.89
CA ILE A 227 -17.82 -11.35 -3.08
C ILE A 227 -18.11 -10.26 -2.04
N ILE A 228 -18.86 -9.21 -2.41
CA ILE A 228 -19.30 -8.16 -1.47
C ILE A 228 -20.09 -8.78 -0.31
N GLN A 229 -20.98 -9.73 -0.60
CA GLN A 229 -21.78 -10.36 0.45
C GLN A 229 -20.99 -11.36 1.29
N GLN A 230 -20.15 -12.17 0.64
CA GLN A 230 -19.31 -13.16 1.26
C GLN A 230 -18.30 -12.55 2.24
N LEU A 231 -17.80 -11.35 1.94
CA LEU A 231 -16.87 -10.61 2.80
C LEU A 231 -17.59 -9.62 3.75
N GLY A 232 -18.92 -9.57 3.77
CA GLY A 232 -19.66 -8.68 4.67
C GLY A 232 -19.43 -7.19 4.39
N LEU A 233 -19.33 -6.81 3.11
CA LEU A 233 -19.06 -5.45 2.63
C LEU A 233 -20.33 -4.72 2.14
N GLN A 234 -21.53 -5.24 2.44
CA GLN A 234 -22.79 -4.69 1.92
C GLN A 234 -23.00 -3.23 2.35
N ASN A 235 -22.68 -2.93 3.62
CA ASN A 235 -22.89 -1.60 4.21
C ASN A 235 -21.96 -0.52 3.60
N CYS A 236 -20.80 -0.92 3.06
CA CYS A 236 -19.79 0.00 2.55
C CYS A 236 -19.55 -0.11 1.04
N MET A 237 -20.38 -0.88 0.31
CA MET A 237 -20.20 -1.13 -1.12
C MET A 237 -20.13 0.15 -1.99
N ASN A 238 -20.90 1.18 -1.62
CA ASN A 238 -20.94 2.47 -2.34
C ASN A 238 -20.07 3.56 -1.68
N THR A 239 -19.32 3.22 -0.64
CA THR A 239 -18.41 4.14 0.06
C THR A 239 -17.06 4.13 -0.66
N ILE A 240 -16.40 5.30 -0.73
CA ILE A 240 -15.03 5.40 -1.26
C ILE A 240 -14.04 4.64 -0.36
N VAL A 241 -13.04 3.99 -0.96
CA VAL A 241 -12.03 3.25 -0.18
C VAL A 241 -11.21 4.19 0.69
N GLY A 242 -10.86 5.37 0.18
CA GLY A 242 -10.07 6.37 0.89
C GLY A 242 -8.60 5.99 1.09
N ASP A 243 -7.86 6.89 1.72
CA ASP A 243 -6.45 6.72 2.12
C ASP A 243 -6.21 7.42 3.48
N ALA A 244 -4.96 7.72 3.81
CA ALA A 244 -4.60 8.41 5.05
C ALA A 244 -5.15 9.86 5.11
N MET A 245 -5.27 10.53 3.97
CA MET A 245 -5.67 11.94 3.87
C MET A 245 -7.17 12.10 3.57
N THR A 246 -7.74 11.10 2.91
CA THR A 246 -9.14 11.06 2.46
C THR A 246 -9.85 9.96 3.22
N ARG A 247 -10.76 10.35 4.13
CA ARG A 247 -11.56 9.39 4.89
C ARG A 247 -12.39 8.51 3.94
N GLY A 248 -12.29 7.19 4.11
CA GLY A 248 -13.07 6.20 3.39
C GLY A 248 -13.57 5.09 4.29
N VAL A 249 -13.44 3.84 3.84
CA VAL A 249 -13.78 2.65 4.63
C VAL A 249 -12.80 2.43 5.78
N SER A 250 -13.20 1.67 6.79
CA SER A 250 -12.33 1.30 7.92
C SER A 250 -11.15 0.43 7.47
N GLY A 251 -10.10 0.32 8.31
CA GLY A 251 -8.93 -0.52 8.03
C GLY A 251 -9.30 -1.98 7.74
N GLY A 252 -10.13 -2.59 8.59
CA GLY A 252 -10.61 -3.96 8.40
C GLY A 252 -11.50 -4.15 7.18
N GLU A 253 -12.36 -3.18 6.84
CA GLU A 253 -13.11 -3.21 5.57
C GLU A 253 -12.16 -3.15 4.38
N ARG A 254 -11.17 -2.26 4.41
CA ARG A 254 -10.18 -2.14 3.33
C ARG A 254 -9.37 -3.41 3.12
N LYS A 255 -9.02 -4.13 4.20
CA LYS A 255 -8.35 -5.45 4.12
C LYS A 255 -9.23 -6.49 3.40
N ARG A 256 -10.52 -6.52 3.73
CA ARG A 256 -11.51 -7.36 3.03
C ARG A 256 -11.64 -6.99 1.55
N VAL A 257 -11.61 -5.69 1.21
CA VAL A 257 -11.59 -5.26 -0.20
C VAL A 257 -10.36 -5.80 -0.94
N THR A 258 -9.18 -5.79 -0.32
CA THR A 258 -7.96 -6.37 -0.91
C THR A 258 -8.09 -7.87 -1.14
N THR A 259 -8.65 -8.62 -0.18
CA THR A 259 -8.93 -10.05 -0.32
C THR A 259 -9.84 -10.30 -1.52
N GLY A 260 -10.97 -9.59 -1.60
CA GLY A 260 -11.92 -9.72 -2.72
C GLY A 260 -11.32 -9.33 -4.08
N GLU A 261 -10.54 -8.25 -4.14
CA GLU A 261 -9.89 -7.80 -5.38
C GLU A 261 -8.94 -8.88 -5.94
N MET A 262 -8.16 -9.55 -5.10
CA MET A 262 -7.17 -10.54 -5.52
C MET A 262 -7.76 -11.93 -5.79
N GLU A 263 -8.97 -12.23 -5.29
CA GLU A 263 -9.61 -13.54 -5.38
C GLU A 263 -10.35 -13.77 -6.72
N PHE A 264 -10.58 -12.70 -7.50
CA PHE A 264 -11.26 -12.80 -8.80
C PHE A 264 -10.53 -13.70 -9.81
N GLY A 265 -11.31 -14.47 -10.57
CA GLY A 265 -10.84 -15.39 -11.61
C GLY A 265 -10.77 -16.85 -11.14
N THR A 266 -10.25 -17.74 -11.98
CA THR A 266 -10.09 -19.18 -11.69
C THR A 266 -8.83 -19.48 -10.89
N LYS A 267 -8.69 -18.79 -9.75
CA LYS A 267 -7.59 -19.01 -8.80
C LYS A 267 -7.75 -20.37 -8.15
N CYS A 268 -6.77 -21.26 -8.36
CA CYS A 268 -6.72 -22.61 -7.80
C CYS A 268 -5.97 -22.64 -6.46
N VAL A 269 -5.01 -21.72 -6.29
CA VAL A 269 -4.26 -21.53 -5.05
C VAL A 269 -4.47 -20.11 -4.55
N THR A 270 -4.77 -19.96 -3.26
CA THR A 270 -4.91 -18.66 -2.62
C THR A 270 -3.90 -18.55 -1.48
N LEU A 271 -2.98 -17.60 -1.61
CA LEU A 271 -1.95 -17.29 -0.61
C LEU A 271 -2.32 -15.97 0.07
N MET A 272 -2.56 -16.00 1.37
CA MET A 272 -3.04 -14.85 2.14
C MET A 272 -2.00 -14.44 3.17
N ASP A 273 -1.43 -13.23 3.02
CA ASP A 273 -0.36 -12.74 3.90
C ASP A 273 -0.91 -11.80 4.98
N GLU A 274 -0.86 -12.28 6.23
CA GLU A 274 -1.27 -11.56 7.44
C GLU A 274 -2.63 -10.87 7.29
N ILE A 275 -3.66 -11.65 6.95
CA ILE A 275 -4.99 -11.09 6.69
C ILE A 275 -5.76 -10.66 7.94
N SER A 276 -5.39 -11.14 9.12
CA SER A 276 -6.04 -10.80 10.38
C SER A 276 -5.67 -9.43 10.94
N THR A 277 -4.64 -8.76 10.41
CA THR A 277 -4.21 -7.46 10.92
C THR A 277 -5.28 -6.40 10.63
N GLY A 278 -5.83 -5.78 11.68
CA GLY A 278 -6.89 -4.78 11.56
C GLY A 278 -8.31 -5.35 11.36
N LEU A 279 -8.49 -6.66 11.55
CA LEU A 279 -9.80 -7.32 11.61
C LEU A 279 -10.13 -7.72 13.04
N ASP A 280 -11.41 -7.67 13.40
CA ASP A 280 -11.89 -8.29 14.64
C ASP A 280 -11.93 -9.82 14.51
N SER A 281 -11.93 -10.51 15.66
CA SER A 281 -11.88 -11.97 15.72
C SER A 281 -13.06 -12.64 15.02
N ALA A 282 -14.26 -12.04 15.09
CA ALA A 282 -15.46 -12.57 14.44
C ALA A 282 -15.36 -12.45 12.90
N ALA A 283 -14.99 -11.27 12.39
CA ALA A 283 -14.75 -11.10 10.96
C ALA A 283 -13.64 -12.04 10.44
N THR A 284 -12.57 -12.23 11.22
CA THR A 284 -11.50 -13.18 10.88
C THR A 284 -12.04 -14.61 10.79
N TYR A 285 -12.83 -15.05 11.77
CA TYR A 285 -13.47 -16.37 11.76
C TYR A 285 -14.36 -16.56 10.53
N ASP A 286 -15.20 -15.60 10.19
CA ASP A 286 -16.10 -15.69 9.03
C ASP A 286 -15.34 -15.81 7.71
N ILE A 287 -14.25 -15.05 7.54
CA ILE A 287 -13.39 -15.13 6.36
C ILE A 287 -12.70 -16.51 6.28
N ILE A 288 -12.09 -16.98 7.37
CA ILE A 288 -11.39 -18.28 7.37
C ILE A 288 -12.38 -19.43 7.18
N ASN A 289 -13.55 -19.38 7.80
CA ASN A 289 -14.59 -20.39 7.63
C ASN A 289 -15.10 -20.44 6.18
N THR A 290 -15.25 -19.28 5.56
CA THR A 290 -15.60 -19.16 4.15
C THR A 290 -14.51 -19.74 3.25
N GLN A 291 -13.23 -19.39 3.50
CA GLN A 291 -12.09 -19.92 2.75
C GLN A 291 -11.93 -21.43 2.92
N ARG A 292 -12.24 -21.96 4.11
CA ARG A 292 -12.30 -23.40 4.37
C ARG A 292 -13.38 -24.08 3.55
N SER A 293 -14.58 -23.50 3.47
CA SER A 293 -15.66 -24.01 2.60
C SER A 293 -15.23 -24.00 1.13
N VAL A 294 -14.59 -22.92 0.68
CA VAL A 294 -14.02 -22.84 -0.68
C VAL A 294 -12.97 -23.92 -0.91
N ALA A 295 -12.06 -24.14 0.04
CA ALA A 295 -11.03 -25.17 -0.06
C ALA A 295 -11.67 -26.56 -0.20
N HIS A 296 -12.52 -26.98 0.75
CA HIS A 296 -13.09 -28.33 0.74
C HIS A 296 -14.05 -28.57 -0.42
N THR A 297 -14.97 -27.63 -0.68
CA THR A 297 -16.04 -27.83 -1.66
C THR A 297 -15.56 -27.58 -3.09
N LEU A 298 -14.74 -26.55 -3.31
CA LEU A 298 -14.21 -26.24 -4.64
C LEU A 298 -12.84 -26.89 -4.92
N ARG A 299 -12.31 -27.68 -3.97
CA ARG A 299 -11.00 -28.34 -4.03
C ARG A 299 -9.81 -27.37 -4.25
N LYS A 300 -9.93 -26.13 -3.78
CA LYS A 300 -8.83 -25.15 -3.86
C LYS A 300 -7.78 -25.39 -2.79
N THR A 301 -6.55 -24.96 -3.04
CA THR A 301 -5.46 -24.95 -2.06
C THR A 301 -5.39 -23.57 -1.42
N VAL A 302 -5.63 -23.48 -0.11
CA VAL A 302 -5.61 -22.19 0.60
C VAL A 302 -4.51 -22.19 1.64
N VAL A 303 -3.62 -21.22 1.59
CA VAL A 303 -2.56 -21.03 2.58
C VAL A 303 -2.70 -19.64 3.18
N VAL A 304 -2.84 -19.59 4.50
CA VAL A 304 -3.05 -18.33 5.23
C VAL A 304 -1.93 -18.15 6.24
N ALA A 305 -1.17 -17.08 6.11
CA ALA A 305 -0.29 -16.61 7.17
C ALA A 305 -1.11 -15.77 8.15
N LEU A 306 -1.18 -16.23 9.40
CA LEU A 306 -1.77 -15.47 10.49
C LEU A 306 -0.68 -15.24 11.53
N LEU A 307 -0.71 -14.05 12.14
CA LEU A 307 0.23 -13.74 13.20
C LEU A 307 -0.19 -14.43 14.49
N GLN A 308 -1.46 -14.26 14.90
CA GLN A 308 -2.01 -14.82 16.14
C GLN A 308 -3.50 -15.14 16.00
N PRO A 309 -3.84 -16.34 15.49
CA PRO A 309 -5.23 -16.77 15.42
C PRO A 309 -5.78 -17.11 16.81
N SER A 310 -7.06 -16.77 17.04
CA SER A 310 -7.79 -17.29 18.19
C SER A 310 -7.91 -18.83 18.12
N PRO A 311 -8.15 -19.52 19.25
CA PRO A 311 -8.32 -20.98 19.24
C PRO A 311 -9.41 -21.48 18.29
N GLU A 312 -10.52 -20.72 18.18
CA GLU A 312 -11.61 -21.03 17.25
C GLU A 312 -11.17 -20.94 15.79
N VAL A 313 -10.37 -19.93 15.44
CA VAL A 313 -9.81 -19.77 14.09
C VAL A 313 -8.75 -20.84 13.81
N PHE A 314 -7.90 -21.16 14.79
CA PHE A 314 -6.90 -22.22 14.67
C PHE A 314 -7.55 -23.59 14.37
N ALA A 315 -8.68 -23.90 15.01
CA ALA A 315 -9.41 -25.14 14.82
C ALA A 315 -10.06 -25.30 13.42
N LEU A 316 -10.12 -24.23 12.62
CA LEU A 316 -10.62 -24.29 11.24
C LEU A 316 -9.59 -24.85 10.25
N PHE A 317 -8.30 -24.89 10.61
CA PHE A 317 -7.23 -25.31 9.72
C PHE A 317 -7.02 -26.83 9.72
N ASP A 318 -6.70 -27.40 8.54
CA ASP A 318 -6.40 -28.82 8.41
C ASP A 318 -4.94 -29.10 8.79
N ASP A 319 -4.03 -28.32 8.21
CA ASP A 319 -2.58 -28.44 8.37
C ASP A 319 -1.98 -27.11 8.88
N VAL A 320 -0.85 -27.20 9.58
CA VAL A 320 -0.08 -26.05 10.08
C VAL A 320 1.41 -26.21 9.74
N MET A 321 2.01 -25.11 9.29
CA MET A 321 3.43 -24.97 9.02
C MET A 321 3.99 -23.89 9.94
N ILE A 322 5.00 -24.22 10.74
CA ILE A 322 5.62 -23.31 11.72
C ILE A 322 7.04 -22.96 11.24
N LEU A 323 7.28 -21.67 11.02
CA LEU A 323 8.56 -21.13 10.59
C LEU A 323 9.25 -20.32 11.70
N ASN A 324 10.54 -20.57 11.91
CA ASN A 324 11.41 -19.79 12.79
C ASN A 324 12.77 -19.53 12.12
N GLU A 325 13.20 -18.27 12.05
CA GLU A 325 14.45 -17.82 11.40
C GLU A 325 14.76 -18.49 10.03
N GLY A 326 13.72 -18.65 9.20
CA GLY A 326 13.83 -19.26 7.87
C GLY A 326 13.82 -20.79 7.84
N GLN A 327 13.63 -21.46 8.98
CA GLN A 327 13.62 -22.92 9.12
C GLN A 327 12.25 -23.44 9.57
N VAL A 328 11.93 -24.68 9.18
CA VAL A 328 10.68 -25.36 9.54
C VAL A 328 10.81 -26.05 10.89
N MET A 329 9.97 -25.66 11.85
CA MET A 329 9.87 -26.34 13.16
C MET A 329 8.90 -27.53 13.12
N TYR A 330 7.84 -27.41 12.32
CA TYR A 330 6.79 -28.40 12.13
C TYR A 330 6.01 -28.11 10.83
N HIS A 331 5.64 -29.16 10.11
CA HIS A 331 4.70 -29.10 8.97
C HIS A 331 3.86 -30.37 8.97
N GLY A 332 2.54 -30.25 9.11
CA GLY A 332 1.62 -31.39 9.13
C GLY A 332 0.25 -31.06 9.73
N PRO A 333 -0.57 -32.07 10.06
CA PRO A 333 -1.93 -31.87 10.56
C PRO A 333 -1.98 -31.08 11.87
N CYS A 334 -2.95 -30.17 12.01
CA CYS A 334 -3.15 -29.37 13.22
C CYS A 334 -3.39 -30.23 14.47
N ARG A 335 -4.07 -31.39 14.32
CA ARG A 335 -4.40 -32.28 15.45
C ARG A 335 -3.20 -33.00 16.06
N SER A 336 -2.08 -33.04 15.35
CA SER A 336 -0.86 -33.75 15.76
C SER A 336 0.20 -32.81 16.33
N VAL A 337 -0.01 -31.49 16.26
CA VAL A 337 0.98 -30.49 16.65
C VAL A 337 1.30 -30.54 18.15
N ASP A 338 0.27 -30.69 19.00
CA ASP A 338 0.45 -30.74 20.46
C ASP A 338 1.27 -31.96 20.86
N LYS A 339 0.93 -33.13 20.32
CA LYS A 339 1.64 -34.39 20.58
C LYS A 339 3.11 -34.33 20.16
N TYR A 340 3.41 -33.65 19.06
CA TYR A 340 4.78 -33.47 18.58
C TYR A 340 5.61 -32.65 19.57
N PHE A 341 5.11 -31.49 20.02
CA PHE A 341 5.85 -30.65 20.97
C PHE A 341 5.87 -31.22 22.39
N GLU A 342 4.85 -31.97 22.80
CA GLU A 342 4.87 -32.79 24.03
C GLU A 342 5.98 -33.84 23.99
N GLY A 343 6.21 -34.47 22.84
CA GLY A 343 7.32 -35.39 22.60
C GLY A 343 8.71 -34.74 22.65
N LEU A 344 8.78 -33.41 22.52
CA LEU A 344 10.00 -32.61 22.67
C LEU A 344 10.18 -32.01 24.07
N GLY A 345 9.23 -32.25 24.98
CA GLY A 345 9.28 -31.78 26.37
C GLY A 345 8.66 -30.40 26.62
N PHE A 346 7.74 -29.97 25.75
CA PHE A 346 6.95 -28.75 25.92
C PHE A 346 5.47 -29.08 26.15
N SER A 347 4.81 -28.37 27.07
CA SER A 347 3.39 -28.55 27.34
C SER A 347 2.67 -27.20 27.32
N CYS A 348 1.54 -27.13 26.64
CA CYS A 348 0.67 -25.95 26.65
C CYS A 348 -0.15 -25.91 27.96
N PRO A 349 -0.10 -24.83 28.75
CA PRO A 349 -0.98 -24.62 29.89
C PRO A 349 -2.43 -24.45 29.43
N PRO A 350 -3.44 -24.85 30.24
CA PRO A 350 -4.85 -24.76 29.86
C PRO A 350 -5.38 -23.33 29.73
N GLU A 351 -4.70 -22.35 30.32
CA GLU A 351 -5.07 -20.93 30.27
C GLU A 351 -4.46 -20.19 29.07
N ARG A 352 -3.62 -20.86 28.27
CA ARG A 352 -2.87 -20.25 27.16
C ARG A 352 -3.41 -20.74 25.82
N ASP A 353 -3.55 -19.82 24.87
CA ASP A 353 -3.95 -20.15 23.51
C ASP A 353 -2.85 -20.96 22.80
N ILE A 354 -3.27 -21.97 22.05
CA ILE A 354 -2.35 -22.89 21.34
C ILE A 354 -1.43 -22.16 20.36
N ALA A 355 -1.95 -21.19 19.60
CA ALA A 355 -1.16 -20.46 18.63
C ALA A 355 -0.09 -19.58 19.31
N ASP A 356 -0.44 -18.94 20.43
CA ASP A 356 0.49 -18.18 21.26
C ASP A 356 1.59 -19.06 21.83
N TYR A 357 1.22 -20.23 22.37
CA TYR A 357 2.16 -21.23 22.84
C TYR A 357 3.15 -21.62 21.74
N LEU A 358 2.67 -21.96 20.54
CA LEU A 358 3.51 -22.37 19.41
C LEU A 358 4.47 -21.27 18.94
N LEU A 359 4.04 -20.00 18.99
CA LEU A 359 4.86 -18.85 18.59
C LEU A 359 5.91 -18.46 19.63
N ASP A 360 5.68 -18.78 20.90
CA ASP A 360 6.65 -18.54 21.97
C ASP A 360 7.80 -19.58 21.93
N LEU A 361 7.60 -20.73 21.28
CA LEU A 361 8.65 -21.74 21.07
C LEU A 361 9.75 -21.21 20.14
N GLY A 362 11.01 -21.46 20.48
CA GLY A 362 12.18 -20.92 19.78
C GLY A 362 12.53 -19.48 20.19
N THR A 363 11.91 -18.94 21.24
CA THR A 363 12.24 -17.62 21.81
C THR A 363 12.67 -17.70 23.28
N PRO A 364 13.14 -16.59 23.87
CA PRO A 364 13.43 -16.55 25.31
C PRO A 364 12.23 -16.89 26.20
N GLU A 365 10.99 -16.78 25.72
CA GLU A 365 9.79 -17.08 26.53
C GLU A 365 9.47 -18.58 26.60
N GLN A 366 10.16 -19.41 25.80
CA GLN A 366 9.99 -20.86 25.76
C GLN A 366 10.13 -21.54 27.14
N TYR A 367 10.90 -20.96 28.07
CA TYR A 367 11.10 -21.52 29.41
C TYR A 367 9.81 -21.73 30.20
N ARG A 368 8.77 -20.94 29.93
CA ARG A 368 7.47 -21.05 30.61
C ARG A 368 6.75 -22.36 30.31
N TYR A 369 7.07 -22.99 29.18
CA TYR A 369 6.37 -24.16 28.66
C TYR A 369 7.20 -25.44 28.78
N GLN A 370 8.43 -25.35 29.29
CA GLN A 370 9.31 -26.49 29.46
C GLN A 370 8.86 -27.35 30.64
N VAL A 371 8.68 -28.64 30.38
CA VAL A 371 8.41 -29.60 31.45
C VAL A 371 9.70 -29.84 32.23
N GLN A 372 9.67 -29.58 33.54
CA GLN A 372 10.82 -29.83 34.42
C GLN A 372 11.12 -31.33 34.49
N ASN A 373 12.41 -31.71 34.42
CA ASN A 373 12.90 -33.11 34.45
C ASN A 373 12.49 -33.98 33.25
N TYR A 374 12.43 -33.42 32.04
CA TYR A 374 12.23 -34.21 30.82
C TYR A 374 13.47 -35.07 30.47
N HIS A 375 13.25 -36.24 29.85
CA HIS A 375 14.32 -37.21 29.56
C HIS A 375 15.33 -36.75 28.52
N THR A 376 14.95 -35.84 27.63
CA THR A 376 15.77 -35.28 26.56
C THR A 376 15.95 -33.77 26.71
N LYS A 377 17.12 -33.28 26.30
CA LYS A 377 17.41 -31.84 26.26
C LYS A 377 16.48 -31.18 25.25
N GLN A 378 15.73 -30.17 25.69
CA GLN A 378 14.81 -29.44 24.81
C GLN A 378 15.59 -28.60 23.77
N PRO A 379 15.13 -28.56 22.51
CA PRO A 379 15.71 -27.70 21.46
C PRO A 379 15.51 -26.22 21.81
N ARG A 380 16.49 -25.38 21.46
CA ARG A 380 16.49 -23.93 21.74
C ARG A 380 16.65 -23.10 20.47
N SER A 381 17.61 -23.44 19.62
CA SER A 381 17.84 -22.70 18.38
C SER A 381 16.89 -23.17 17.27
N ALA A 382 16.59 -22.30 16.31
CA ALA A 382 15.80 -22.66 15.13
C ALA A 382 16.38 -23.91 14.41
N GLY A 383 17.72 -24.04 14.38
CA GLY A 383 18.41 -25.17 13.77
C GLY A 383 18.17 -26.48 14.50
N GLU A 384 18.16 -26.47 15.84
CA GLU A 384 17.86 -27.65 16.65
C GLU A 384 16.40 -28.11 16.48
N PHE A 385 15.46 -27.16 16.38
CA PHE A 385 14.06 -27.50 16.07
C PHE A 385 13.92 -28.11 14.68
N ALA A 386 14.58 -27.54 13.68
CA ALA A 386 14.58 -28.05 12.32
C ALA A 386 15.18 -29.46 12.23
N GLU A 387 16.28 -29.73 12.94
CA GLU A 387 16.89 -31.06 12.99
C GLU A 387 15.99 -32.07 13.70
N SER A 388 15.33 -31.66 14.79
CA SER A 388 14.35 -32.48 15.51
C SER A 388 13.16 -32.84 14.61
N PHE A 389 12.67 -31.87 13.82
CA PHE A 389 11.63 -32.11 12.83
C PHE A 389 12.09 -33.10 11.76
N ARG A 390 13.27 -32.92 11.18
CA ARG A 390 13.82 -33.83 10.15
C ARG A 390 13.95 -35.28 10.62
N ARG A 391 14.18 -35.51 11.91
CA ARG A 391 14.26 -36.85 12.52
C ARG A 391 12.90 -37.44 12.88
N SER A 392 11.84 -36.63 12.91
CA SER A 392 10.50 -37.04 13.32
C SER A 392 9.80 -37.92 12.27
N ASP A 393 8.86 -38.73 12.72
CA ASP A 393 8.02 -39.53 11.80
C ASP A 393 7.10 -38.64 10.95
N VAL A 394 6.66 -37.49 11.48
CA VAL A 394 5.85 -36.50 10.75
C VAL A 394 6.58 -35.97 9.51
N HIS A 395 7.87 -35.69 9.63
CA HIS A 395 8.67 -35.26 8.49
C HIS A 395 8.85 -36.38 7.45
N ARG A 396 8.99 -37.63 7.89
CA ARG A 396 9.08 -38.78 7.00
C ARG A 396 7.77 -39.01 6.24
N GLU A 397 6.63 -38.87 6.90
CA GLU A 397 5.30 -38.90 6.27
C GLU A 397 5.14 -37.77 5.25
N MET A 398 5.52 -36.55 5.61
CA MET A 398 5.50 -35.39 4.70
C MET A 398 6.38 -35.62 3.46
N LEU A 399 7.60 -36.14 3.64
CA LEU A 399 8.49 -36.47 2.53
C LEU A 399 7.91 -37.58 1.63
N ASN A 400 7.29 -38.60 2.22
CA ASN A 400 6.62 -39.64 1.44
C ASN A 400 5.45 -39.07 0.62
N GLU A 401 4.68 -38.13 1.16
CA GLU A 401 3.63 -37.42 0.41
C GLU A 401 4.22 -36.52 -0.70
N LEU A 402 5.34 -35.85 -0.42
CA LEU A 402 6.04 -35.00 -1.37
C LEU A 402 6.59 -35.80 -2.57
N GLU A 403 7.12 -37.01 -2.32
CA GLU A 403 7.65 -37.93 -3.33
C GLU A 403 6.57 -38.81 -3.98
N ALA A 404 5.35 -38.84 -3.43
CA ALA A 404 4.26 -39.64 -3.96
C ALA A 404 3.92 -39.24 -5.42
N PRO A 405 3.57 -40.21 -6.28
CA PRO A 405 3.18 -39.93 -7.65
C PRO A 405 1.99 -38.95 -7.70
N HIS A 406 2.01 -38.04 -8.65
CA HIS A 406 0.92 -37.08 -8.85
C HIS A 406 -0.35 -37.81 -9.27
N GLU A 407 -1.51 -37.39 -8.74
CA GLU A 407 -2.80 -37.90 -9.19
C GLU A 407 -3.01 -37.62 -10.69
N GLU A 408 -3.61 -38.56 -11.42
CA GLU A 408 -3.84 -38.41 -12.87
C GLU A 408 -4.64 -37.14 -13.21
N ASP A 409 -5.60 -36.77 -12.35
CA ASP A 409 -6.42 -35.58 -12.55
C ASP A 409 -5.61 -34.27 -12.47
N LEU A 410 -4.57 -34.21 -11.63
CA LEU A 410 -3.67 -33.05 -11.53
C LEU A 410 -2.84 -32.90 -12.81
N LEU A 411 -2.34 -34.00 -13.36
CA LEU A 411 -1.58 -34.00 -14.62
C LEU A 411 -2.47 -33.62 -15.81
N ARG A 412 -3.72 -34.06 -15.85
CA ARG A 412 -4.68 -33.65 -16.89
C ARG A 412 -5.04 -32.16 -16.80
N ASN A 413 -5.12 -31.61 -15.58
CA ASN A 413 -5.36 -30.17 -15.39
C ASN A 413 -4.24 -29.31 -16.00
N VAL A 414 -3.00 -29.80 -16.04
CA VAL A 414 -1.89 -29.09 -16.72
C VAL A 414 -2.21 -28.89 -18.20
N ALA A 415 -2.53 -29.97 -18.91
CA ALA A 415 -2.76 -29.94 -20.35
C ALA A 415 -4.06 -29.21 -20.74
N GLU A 416 -5.15 -29.42 -20.00
CA GLU A 416 -6.48 -28.90 -20.37
C GLU A 416 -6.74 -27.48 -19.82
N VAL A 417 -6.14 -27.11 -18.69
CA VAL A 417 -6.38 -25.83 -18.01
C VAL A 417 -5.13 -24.95 -18.05
N MET A 418 -3.97 -25.43 -17.63
CA MET A 418 -2.79 -24.57 -17.44
C MET A 418 -2.13 -24.11 -18.74
N GLU A 419 -1.83 -25.04 -19.65
CA GLU A 419 -1.19 -24.75 -20.94
C GLU A 419 -2.00 -23.83 -21.87
N PRO A 420 -3.31 -24.03 -22.04
CA PRO A 420 -4.15 -23.14 -22.84
C PRO A 420 -4.48 -21.77 -22.21
N THR A 421 -4.26 -21.55 -20.91
CA THR A 421 -4.59 -20.25 -20.29
C THR A 421 -3.55 -19.18 -20.62
N PRO A 422 -3.96 -18.03 -21.18
CA PRO A 422 -3.05 -16.94 -21.49
C PRO A 422 -2.57 -16.23 -20.21
N ALA A 423 -1.47 -15.48 -20.34
CA ALA A 423 -0.95 -14.69 -19.23
C ALA A 423 -1.90 -13.54 -18.81
N PHE A 424 -2.79 -13.09 -19.70
CA PHE A 424 -3.79 -12.05 -19.46
C PHE A 424 -5.11 -12.47 -20.12
N HIS A 425 -6.23 -12.43 -19.37
CA HIS A 425 -7.55 -12.82 -19.88
C HIS A 425 -8.12 -11.84 -20.91
N GLN A 426 -7.87 -10.54 -20.76
CA GLN A 426 -8.31 -9.53 -21.72
C GLN A 426 -7.33 -9.34 -22.88
N THR A 427 -7.87 -9.07 -24.07
CA THR A 427 -7.06 -8.63 -25.21
C THR A 427 -6.41 -7.27 -24.94
N PHE A 428 -5.41 -6.90 -25.73
CA PHE A 428 -4.70 -5.63 -25.53
C PHE A 428 -5.64 -4.41 -25.64
N VAL A 429 -6.56 -4.42 -26.60
CA VAL A 429 -7.49 -3.31 -26.84
C VAL A 429 -8.53 -3.22 -25.73
N GLU A 430 -9.15 -4.34 -25.34
CA GLU A 430 -10.14 -4.37 -24.26
C GLU A 430 -9.52 -3.95 -22.91
N SER A 431 -8.30 -4.43 -22.63
CA SER A 431 -7.55 -4.04 -21.42
C SER A 431 -7.24 -2.56 -21.40
N THR A 432 -6.80 -2.00 -22.52
CA THR A 432 -6.50 -0.56 -22.65
C THR A 432 -7.77 0.29 -22.51
N LEU A 433 -8.90 -0.12 -23.10
CA LEU A 433 -10.17 0.61 -22.98
C LEU A 433 -10.72 0.56 -21.54
N THR A 434 -10.68 -0.61 -20.90
CA THR A 434 -11.12 -0.77 -19.50
C THR A 434 -10.26 0.08 -18.56
N LEU A 435 -8.94 0.10 -18.78
CA LEU A 435 -8.03 0.96 -18.03
C LEU A 435 -8.30 2.44 -18.30
N LEU A 436 -8.55 2.83 -19.55
CA LEU A 436 -8.85 4.21 -19.91
C LEU A 436 -10.12 4.69 -19.21
N GLN A 437 -11.16 3.87 -19.16
CA GLN A 437 -12.40 4.18 -18.42
C GLN A 437 -12.10 4.41 -16.93
N ARG A 438 -11.36 3.49 -16.30
CA ARG A 438 -10.98 3.60 -14.89
C ARG A 438 -10.13 4.85 -14.64
N GLN A 439 -9.09 5.07 -15.43
CA GLN A 439 -8.15 6.17 -15.23
C GLN A 439 -8.84 7.52 -15.45
N SER A 440 -9.68 7.63 -16.48
CA SER A 440 -10.49 8.83 -16.71
C SER A 440 -11.41 9.13 -15.53
N MET A 441 -12.01 8.09 -14.93
CA MET A 441 -12.84 8.24 -13.73
C MET A 441 -12.03 8.72 -12.52
N VAL A 442 -10.85 8.14 -12.28
CA VAL A 442 -9.95 8.56 -11.19
C VAL A 442 -9.51 10.02 -11.37
N THR A 443 -9.10 10.40 -12.59
CA THR A 443 -8.69 11.78 -12.90
C THR A 443 -9.85 12.76 -12.69
N TYR A 444 -11.04 12.47 -13.23
CA TYR A 444 -12.21 13.37 -13.12
C TYR A 444 -12.73 13.53 -11.69
N ARG A 445 -12.58 12.50 -10.85
CA ARG A 445 -12.98 12.56 -9.43
C ARG A 445 -12.03 13.36 -8.55
N ASN A 446 -10.80 13.59 -9.00
CA ASN A 446 -9.86 14.47 -8.30
C ASN A 446 -10.21 15.96 -8.50
N LYS A 447 -11.37 16.36 -7.97
CA LYS A 447 -11.91 17.72 -8.06
C LYS A 447 -10.98 18.78 -7.47
N PRO A 448 -10.31 18.58 -6.31
CA PRO A 448 -9.39 19.57 -5.76
C PRO A 448 -8.25 19.89 -6.73
N PHE A 449 -7.69 18.86 -7.37
CA PHE A 449 -6.64 19.04 -8.37
C PHE A 449 -7.16 19.79 -9.60
N ILE A 450 -8.27 19.35 -10.21
CA ILE A 450 -8.83 19.99 -11.41
C ILE A 450 -9.22 21.45 -11.14
N PHE A 451 -9.88 21.72 -10.01
CA PHE A 451 -10.30 23.07 -9.64
C PHE A 451 -9.11 24.00 -9.39
N GLY A 452 -8.13 23.56 -8.59
CA GLY A 452 -6.92 24.33 -8.33
C GLY A 452 -6.14 24.64 -9.61
N ARG A 453 -6.08 23.66 -10.53
CA ARG A 453 -5.44 23.78 -11.83
C ARG A 453 -6.14 24.77 -12.75
N LEU A 454 -7.46 24.69 -12.87
CA LEU A 454 -8.26 25.59 -13.70
C LEU A 454 -8.19 27.04 -13.19
N LEU A 455 -8.27 27.23 -11.87
CA LEU A 455 -8.12 28.55 -11.25
C LEU A 455 -6.73 29.15 -11.54
N MET A 456 -5.67 28.36 -11.36
CA MET A 456 -4.30 28.80 -11.62
C MET A 456 -4.10 29.20 -13.09
N ILE A 457 -4.67 28.43 -14.02
CA ILE A 457 -4.59 28.71 -15.46
C ILE A 457 -5.30 30.01 -15.83
N ILE A 458 -6.51 30.25 -15.31
CA ILE A 458 -7.25 31.48 -15.59
C ILE A 458 -6.50 32.70 -15.03
N ILE A 459 -6.02 32.62 -13.78
CA ILE A 459 -5.29 33.73 -13.15
C ILE A 459 -4.01 34.05 -13.92
N MET A 460 -3.22 33.03 -14.26
CA MET A 460 -1.96 33.21 -14.99
C MET A 460 -2.18 33.65 -16.44
N GLY A 461 -3.22 33.12 -17.09
CA GLY A 461 -3.65 33.58 -18.41
C GLY A 461 -3.98 35.06 -18.40
N LEU A 462 -4.85 35.51 -17.49
CA LEU A 462 -5.17 36.94 -17.34
C LEU A 462 -3.96 37.80 -16.99
N LEU A 463 -3.06 37.31 -16.13
CA LEU A 463 -1.82 38.03 -15.79
C LEU A 463 -0.95 38.21 -17.03
N TYR A 464 -0.70 37.16 -17.82
CA TYR A 464 0.09 37.28 -19.06
C TYR A 464 -0.60 38.20 -20.06
N SER A 465 -1.91 38.00 -20.26
CA SER A 465 -2.72 38.81 -21.18
C SER A 465 -2.78 40.30 -20.82
N THR A 466 -2.70 40.65 -19.54
CA THR A 466 -2.72 42.06 -19.08
C THR A 466 -1.34 42.70 -19.11
N VAL A 467 -0.28 41.94 -18.79
CA VAL A 467 1.10 42.43 -18.84
C VAL A 467 1.54 42.68 -20.29
N PHE A 468 1.15 41.80 -21.21
CA PHE A 468 1.51 41.86 -22.63
C PHE A 468 0.33 42.26 -23.51
N TYR A 469 -0.61 43.03 -22.96
CA TYR A 469 -1.80 43.47 -23.68
C TYR A 469 -1.42 44.27 -24.93
N ASP A 470 -1.96 43.85 -26.09
CA ASP A 470 -1.76 44.48 -27.40
C ASP A 470 -0.29 44.85 -27.67
N PHE A 471 0.61 43.86 -27.61
CA PHE A 471 2.04 44.09 -27.79
C PHE A 471 2.35 44.62 -29.19
N ASP A 472 3.40 45.44 -29.32
CA ASP A 472 3.90 45.89 -30.62
C ASP A 472 4.65 44.75 -31.34
N PRO A 473 4.21 44.29 -32.53
CA PRO A 473 4.88 43.24 -33.29
C PRO A 473 6.35 43.55 -33.68
N LYS A 474 6.73 44.84 -33.68
CA LYS A 474 8.11 45.31 -33.95
C LYS A 474 9.07 44.93 -32.82
N GLU A 475 8.56 44.78 -31.60
CA GLU A 475 9.34 44.37 -30.43
C GLU A 475 9.48 42.85 -30.37
N VAL A 476 10.32 42.29 -31.24
CA VAL A 476 10.50 40.83 -31.39
C VAL A 476 10.82 40.13 -30.08
N SER A 477 11.63 40.76 -29.24
CA SER A 477 12.00 40.23 -27.92
C SER A 477 10.76 40.01 -27.03
N VAL A 478 9.76 40.91 -27.12
CA VAL A 478 8.51 40.79 -26.36
C VAL A 478 7.67 39.66 -26.93
N VAL A 479 7.46 39.61 -28.25
CA VAL A 479 6.65 38.56 -28.89
C VAL A 479 7.23 37.17 -28.65
N MET A 480 8.54 37.01 -28.85
CA MET A 480 9.27 35.77 -28.56
C MET A 480 9.21 35.41 -27.08
N GLY A 481 9.31 36.41 -26.20
CA GLY A 481 9.17 36.24 -24.76
C GLY A 481 7.78 35.74 -24.36
N VAL A 482 6.71 36.27 -24.96
CA VAL A 482 5.34 35.80 -24.74
C VAL A 482 5.18 34.36 -25.20
N ILE A 483 5.61 34.02 -26.42
CA ILE A 483 5.53 32.65 -26.96
C ILE A 483 6.29 31.67 -26.05
N PHE A 484 7.52 32.04 -25.66
CA PHE A 484 8.34 31.24 -24.76
C PHE A 484 7.66 31.06 -23.39
N ALA A 485 7.16 32.12 -22.78
CA ALA A 485 6.47 32.08 -21.50
C ALA A 485 5.20 31.22 -21.55
N THR A 486 4.42 31.29 -22.63
CA THR A 486 3.22 30.47 -22.84
C THR A 486 3.56 28.97 -22.88
N VAL A 487 4.57 28.59 -23.68
CA VAL A 487 5.02 27.19 -23.79
C VAL A 487 5.60 26.71 -22.46
N MET A 488 6.42 27.54 -21.81
CA MET A 488 7.07 27.22 -20.54
C MET A 488 6.04 27.01 -19.41
N PHE A 489 5.06 27.90 -19.26
CA PHE A 489 4.08 27.84 -18.17
C PHE A 489 3.23 26.58 -18.23
N LEU A 490 2.67 26.25 -19.40
CA LEU A 490 1.88 25.03 -19.58
C LEU A 490 2.73 23.79 -19.29
N SER A 491 3.94 23.74 -19.86
CA SER A 491 4.88 22.64 -19.69
C SER A 491 5.27 22.43 -18.22
N MET A 492 5.69 23.48 -17.50
CA MET A 492 6.07 23.40 -16.09
C MET A 492 4.88 23.00 -15.21
N GLY A 493 3.67 23.39 -15.62
CA GLY A 493 2.44 23.02 -14.94
C GLY A 493 2.21 21.52 -14.76
N GLN A 494 2.69 20.70 -15.72
CA GLN A 494 2.57 19.24 -15.66
C GLN A 494 3.40 18.59 -14.54
N SER A 495 4.42 19.27 -14.01
CA SER A 495 5.24 18.77 -12.89
C SER A 495 4.42 18.52 -11.61
N SER A 496 3.30 19.22 -11.45
CA SER A 496 2.38 19.04 -10.32
C SER A 496 1.76 17.64 -10.23
N GLN A 497 1.79 16.85 -11.33
CA GLN A 497 1.25 15.50 -11.37
C GLN A 497 2.24 14.43 -10.84
N ILE A 498 3.52 14.77 -10.63
CA ILE A 498 4.54 13.81 -10.16
C ILE A 498 4.09 13.05 -8.90
N PRO A 499 3.64 13.71 -7.82
CA PRO A 499 3.23 13.00 -6.60
C PRO A 499 2.04 12.06 -6.84
N THR A 500 1.09 12.45 -7.69
CA THR A 500 -0.06 11.63 -8.06
C THR A 500 0.40 10.35 -8.77
N TYR A 501 1.28 10.47 -9.78
CA TYR A 501 1.82 9.30 -10.47
C TYR A 501 2.61 8.36 -9.55
N MET A 502 3.31 8.90 -8.55
CA MET A 502 4.03 8.07 -7.58
C MET A 502 3.08 7.30 -6.66
N ALA A 503 1.99 7.90 -6.20
CA ALA A 503 0.98 7.21 -5.40
C ALA A 503 0.27 6.10 -6.20
N GLU A 504 -0.02 6.34 -7.48
CA GLU A 504 -0.65 5.35 -8.35
C GLU A 504 0.27 4.16 -8.69
N ARG A 505 1.59 4.37 -8.66
CA ARG A 505 2.61 3.34 -8.95
C ARG A 505 2.52 2.14 -8.02
N ASP A 506 2.22 2.36 -6.73
CA ASP A 506 2.08 1.27 -5.76
C ASP A 506 0.89 0.36 -6.10
N VAL A 507 -0.22 0.96 -6.54
CA VAL A 507 -1.42 0.22 -6.99
C VAL A 507 -1.13 -0.50 -8.31
N PHE A 508 -0.36 0.14 -9.21
CA PHE A 508 0.11 -0.47 -10.45
C PHE A 508 0.94 -1.74 -10.16
N TYR A 509 1.92 -1.70 -9.26
CA TYR A 509 2.74 -2.88 -8.94
C TYR A 509 1.90 -4.04 -8.39
N LYS A 510 0.96 -3.75 -7.48
CA LYS A 510 0.02 -4.76 -6.95
C LYS A 510 -0.77 -5.44 -8.07
N GLN A 511 -1.41 -4.67 -8.94
CA GLN A 511 -2.28 -5.20 -10.01
C GLN A 511 -1.48 -5.83 -11.16
N ARG A 512 -0.30 -5.30 -11.47
CA ARG A 512 0.61 -5.85 -12.48
C ARG A 512 1.20 -7.18 -12.03
N GLY A 513 1.50 -7.34 -10.74
CA GLY A 513 1.93 -8.60 -10.12
C GLY A 513 0.83 -9.68 -10.09
N ALA A 514 -0.44 -9.28 -10.19
CA ALA A 514 -1.59 -10.18 -10.37
C ALA A 514 -1.92 -10.45 -11.85
N ASN A 515 -1.15 -9.90 -12.80
CA ASN A 515 -1.44 -9.93 -14.24
C ASN A 515 -2.86 -9.47 -14.61
N PHE A 516 -3.38 -8.40 -13.98
CA PHE A 516 -4.66 -7.81 -14.38
C PHE A 516 -4.56 -7.19 -15.79
N PHE A 517 -3.45 -6.54 -16.09
CA PHE A 517 -3.22 -5.86 -17.35
C PHE A 517 -1.73 -5.72 -17.69
N ARG A 518 -1.47 -5.38 -18.96
CA ARG A 518 -0.12 -5.16 -19.50
C ARG A 518 0.36 -3.75 -19.16
N THR A 519 1.66 -3.58 -18.93
CA THR A 519 2.27 -2.27 -18.65
C THR A 519 2.05 -1.26 -19.78
N ALA A 520 2.15 -1.71 -21.05
CA ALA A 520 1.88 -0.86 -22.20
C ALA A 520 0.42 -0.33 -22.23
N SER A 521 -0.55 -1.17 -21.85
CA SER A 521 -1.97 -0.77 -21.75
C SER A 521 -2.18 0.27 -20.65
N TYR A 522 -1.46 0.17 -19.53
CA TYR A 522 -1.51 1.17 -18.46
C TYR A 522 -0.92 2.51 -18.91
N VAL A 523 0.29 2.52 -19.50
CA VAL A 523 0.92 3.76 -19.97
C VAL A 523 0.07 4.47 -21.03
N LEU A 524 -0.52 3.72 -21.97
CA LEU A 524 -1.42 4.27 -22.98
C LEU A 524 -2.70 4.84 -22.37
N ALA A 525 -3.33 4.10 -21.44
CA ALA A 525 -4.54 4.55 -20.76
C ALA A 525 -4.29 5.82 -19.93
N THR A 526 -3.19 5.87 -19.18
CA THR A 526 -2.78 7.04 -18.39
C THR A 526 -2.47 8.24 -19.28
N SER A 527 -1.85 8.03 -20.43
CA SER A 527 -1.61 9.13 -21.35
C SER A 527 -2.90 9.65 -21.99
N ALA A 528 -3.76 8.74 -22.46
CA ALA A 528 -5.01 9.09 -23.09
C ALA A 528 -6.01 9.75 -22.12
N SER A 529 -6.01 9.39 -20.83
CA SER A 529 -6.88 10.02 -19.83
C SER A 529 -6.52 11.49 -19.55
N GLN A 530 -5.29 11.92 -19.85
CA GLN A 530 -4.86 13.31 -19.69
C GLN A 530 -5.28 14.21 -20.86
N ILE A 531 -5.59 13.65 -22.04
CA ILE A 531 -5.91 14.43 -23.25
C ILE A 531 -7.11 15.38 -23.03
N PRO A 532 -8.25 14.96 -22.46
CA PRO A 532 -9.39 15.86 -22.25
C PRO A 532 -9.04 17.05 -21.34
N LEU A 533 -8.27 16.80 -20.27
CA LEU A 533 -7.83 17.86 -19.36
C LEU A 533 -6.86 18.79 -20.09
N ALA A 534 -5.87 18.26 -20.79
CA ALA A 534 -4.90 19.05 -21.55
C ALA A 534 -5.56 19.95 -22.61
N ILE A 535 -6.59 19.46 -23.30
CA ILE A 535 -7.37 20.26 -24.27
C ILE A 535 -8.05 21.44 -23.58
N VAL A 536 -8.69 21.23 -22.43
CA VAL A 536 -9.35 22.30 -21.68
C VAL A 536 -8.32 23.30 -21.16
N GLU A 537 -7.17 22.84 -20.65
CA GLU A 537 -6.09 23.69 -20.17
C GLU A 537 -5.53 24.59 -21.28
N THR A 538 -5.19 24.01 -22.44
CA THR A 538 -4.62 24.78 -23.55
C THR A 538 -5.65 25.71 -24.16
N LEU A 539 -6.90 25.27 -24.35
CA LEU A 539 -7.94 26.11 -24.94
C LEU A 539 -8.24 27.34 -24.08
N ILE A 540 -8.35 27.20 -22.75
CA ILE A 540 -8.60 28.34 -21.86
C ILE A 540 -7.39 29.28 -21.84
N PHE A 541 -6.20 28.73 -21.57
CA PHE A 541 -4.98 29.55 -21.43
C PHE A 541 -4.56 30.20 -22.76
N GLY A 542 -4.50 29.40 -23.82
CA GLY A 542 -4.08 29.80 -25.15
C GLY A 542 -5.04 30.81 -25.77
N SER A 543 -6.36 30.65 -25.58
CA SER A 543 -7.33 31.66 -26.04
C SER A 543 -7.14 33.01 -25.34
N LEU A 544 -6.93 33.02 -24.02
CA LEU A 544 -6.69 34.26 -23.27
C LEU A 544 -5.43 34.97 -23.78
N VAL A 545 -4.33 34.24 -23.93
CA VAL A 545 -3.06 34.82 -24.38
C VAL A 545 -3.13 35.25 -25.85
N TYR A 546 -3.68 34.43 -26.74
CA TYR A 546 -3.71 34.69 -28.17
C TYR A 546 -4.50 35.96 -28.50
N TRP A 547 -5.72 36.08 -28.00
CA TRP A 547 -6.63 37.17 -28.37
C TRP A 547 -6.34 38.47 -27.63
N MET A 548 -5.89 38.41 -26.36
CA MET A 548 -5.64 39.63 -25.59
C MET A 548 -4.25 40.23 -25.82
N CYS A 549 -3.24 39.41 -26.12
CA CYS A 549 -1.89 39.92 -26.36
C CYS A 549 -1.74 40.55 -27.76
N GLY A 550 -2.68 40.32 -28.69
CA GLY A 550 -2.64 40.90 -30.04
C GLY A 550 -1.93 40.02 -31.09
N PHE A 551 -2.01 38.70 -30.98
CA PHE A 551 -1.56 37.80 -32.06
C PHE A 551 -2.40 37.99 -33.33
N VAL A 552 -1.87 37.56 -34.49
CA VAL A 552 -2.53 37.79 -35.79
C VAL A 552 -3.92 37.16 -35.83
N SER A 553 -4.94 37.95 -36.21
CA SER A 553 -6.36 37.59 -36.14
C SER A 553 -6.86 36.65 -37.25
N GLU A 554 -6.12 35.58 -37.54
CA GLU A 554 -6.50 34.52 -38.49
C GLU A 554 -6.86 33.21 -37.77
N ALA A 555 -8.03 32.64 -38.08
CA ALA A 555 -8.51 31.40 -37.47
C ALA A 555 -7.57 30.19 -37.69
N LYS A 556 -6.91 30.11 -38.86
CA LYS A 556 -5.95 29.04 -39.17
C LYS A 556 -4.73 29.09 -38.26
N LEU A 557 -4.19 30.29 -38.01
CA LEU A 557 -3.00 30.49 -37.19
C LEU A 557 -3.30 30.22 -35.71
N PHE A 558 -4.48 30.60 -35.24
CA PHE A 558 -4.98 30.26 -33.91
C PHE A 558 -5.07 28.74 -33.69
N LEU A 559 -5.68 27.99 -34.64
CA LEU A 559 -5.78 26.53 -34.52
C LEU A 559 -4.41 25.84 -34.52
N ILE A 560 -3.45 26.33 -35.32
CA ILE A 560 -2.07 25.82 -35.32
C ILE A 560 -1.37 26.14 -33.99
N PHE A 561 -1.56 27.35 -33.47
CA PHE A 561 -1.03 27.78 -32.18
C PHE A 561 -1.53 26.87 -31.04
N GLU A 562 -2.85 26.67 -30.95
CA GLU A 562 -3.46 25.79 -29.94
C GLU A 562 -3.00 24.34 -30.08
N PHE A 563 -2.89 23.82 -31.31
CA PHE A 563 -2.47 22.45 -31.54
C PHE A 563 -1.01 22.21 -31.12
N ILE A 564 -0.11 23.16 -31.41
CA ILE A 564 1.29 23.08 -30.96
C ILE A 564 1.38 23.19 -29.44
N LEU A 565 0.60 24.08 -28.81
CA LEU A 565 0.53 24.16 -27.34
C LEU A 565 0.05 22.85 -26.72
N LEU A 566 -1.00 22.24 -27.27
CA LEU A 566 -1.54 20.95 -26.82
C LEU A 566 -0.48 19.84 -26.92
N LEU A 567 0.18 19.71 -28.07
CA LEU A 567 1.24 18.70 -28.26
C LEU A 567 2.42 18.90 -27.30
N SER A 568 2.83 20.16 -27.10
CA SER A 568 3.91 20.49 -26.15
C SER A 568 3.52 20.14 -24.72
N ASN A 569 2.27 20.42 -24.32
CA ASN A 569 1.74 20.09 -22.99
C ASN A 569 1.71 18.57 -22.77
N LEU A 570 1.23 17.80 -23.75
CA LEU A 570 1.19 16.33 -23.69
C LEU A 570 2.59 15.71 -23.66
N ALA A 571 3.53 16.20 -24.47
CA ALA A 571 4.91 15.72 -24.47
C ALA A 571 5.57 15.93 -23.10
N MET A 572 5.41 17.12 -22.52
CA MET A 572 5.96 17.43 -21.20
C MET A 572 5.25 16.66 -20.08
N GLY A 573 3.95 16.40 -20.19
CA GLY A 573 3.23 15.51 -19.27
C GLY A 573 3.85 14.10 -19.24
N MET A 574 4.15 13.52 -20.40
CA MET A 574 4.79 12.22 -20.49
C MET A 574 6.24 12.23 -20.01
N TRP A 575 6.97 13.33 -20.18
CA TRP A 575 8.29 13.49 -19.59
C TRP A 575 8.25 13.42 -18.05
N PHE A 576 7.32 14.11 -17.40
CA PHE A 576 7.19 14.02 -15.94
C PHE A 576 6.68 12.66 -15.46
N PHE A 577 5.82 12.00 -16.24
CA PHE A 577 5.43 10.61 -15.97
C PHE A 577 6.61 9.63 -16.08
N PHE A 578 7.52 9.84 -17.03
CA PHE A 578 8.77 9.08 -17.11
C PHE A 578 9.66 9.33 -15.89
N LEU A 579 9.83 10.59 -15.46
CA LEU A 579 10.63 10.92 -14.30
C LEU A 579 10.05 10.36 -12.99
N SER A 580 8.72 10.30 -12.85
CA SER A 580 8.08 9.65 -11.70
C SER A 580 8.23 8.12 -11.71
N ALA A 581 8.31 7.51 -12.89
CA ALA A 581 8.59 6.07 -13.04
C ALA A 581 10.02 5.72 -12.62
N ILE A 582 11.02 6.53 -12.98
CA ILE A 582 12.43 6.33 -12.58
C ILE A 582 12.71 6.81 -11.14
N GLY A 583 12.01 7.82 -10.65
CA GLY A 583 12.25 8.36 -9.32
C GLY A 583 11.87 7.37 -8.22
N ARG A 584 12.81 6.98 -7.35
CA ARG A 584 12.52 6.09 -6.21
C ARG A 584 11.45 6.71 -5.29
N ASN A 585 11.65 7.98 -4.91
CA ASN A 585 10.79 8.75 -4.01
C ASN A 585 10.48 10.15 -4.59
N GLY A 586 9.42 10.80 -4.09
CA GLY A 586 9.01 12.15 -4.50
C GLY A 586 10.09 13.22 -4.30
N ASP A 587 10.91 13.03 -3.25
CA ASP A 587 12.05 13.90 -2.93
C ASP A 587 13.17 13.86 -3.97
N ILE A 588 13.23 12.80 -4.78
CA ILE A 588 14.21 12.66 -5.88
C ILE A 588 13.56 13.05 -7.21
N ALA A 589 12.33 12.58 -7.45
CA ALA A 589 11.63 12.80 -8.71
C ALA A 589 11.35 14.30 -8.96
N THR A 590 10.93 15.04 -7.93
CA THR A 590 10.54 16.45 -8.07
C THR A 590 11.74 17.36 -8.39
N PRO A 591 12.87 17.31 -7.65
CA PRO A 591 14.04 18.09 -8.01
C PRO A 591 14.63 17.70 -9.37
N LEU A 592 14.63 16.41 -9.71
CA LEU A 592 15.06 15.93 -11.03
C LEU A 592 14.20 16.52 -12.15
N GLY A 593 12.89 16.59 -11.94
CA GLY A 593 11.96 17.31 -12.80
C GLY A 593 12.34 18.76 -13.00
N MET A 594 12.57 19.51 -11.91
CA MET A 594 12.93 20.92 -11.99
C MET A 594 14.27 21.16 -12.70
N VAL A 595 15.29 20.34 -12.44
CA VAL A 595 16.58 20.42 -13.14
C VAL A 595 16.42 20.13 -14.63
N SER A 596 15.58 19.15 -15.00
CA SER A 596 15.32 18.87 -16.42
C SER A 596 14.64 20.03 -17.15
N VAL A 597 13.70 20.72 -16.49
CA VAL A 597 13.04 21.92 -17.03
C VAL A 597 14.07 23.04 -17.23
N LEU A 598 14.97 23.26 -16.27
CA LEU A 598 16.03 24.25 -16.40
C LEU A 598 16.91 23.99 -17.63
N VAL A 599 17.28 22.73 -17.89
CA VAL A 599 18.03 22.35 -19.09
C VAL A 599 17.23 22.67 -20.35
N PHE A 600 15.96 22.28 -20.42
CA PHE A 600 15.13 22.59 -21.60
C PHE A 600 14.96 24.10 -21.83
N VAL A 601 14.85 24.90 -20.76
CA VAL A 601 14.73 26.36 -20.81
C VAL A 601 16.00 27.02 -21.34
N ILE A 602 17.18 26.64 -20.83
CA ILE A 602 18.46 27.23 -21.28
C ILE A 602 18.70 26.96 -22.76
N PHE A 603 18.39 25.73 -23.22
CA PHE A 603 18.62 25.31 -24.60
C PHE A 603 17.42 25.55 -25.54
N ALA A 604 16.33 26.18 -25.09
CA ALA A 604 15.12 26.42 -25.90
C ALA A 604 15.35 27.35 -27.11
N GLY A 605 16.45 28.13 -27.12
CA GLY A 605 16.74 29.09 -28.18
C GLY A 605 16.23 30.51 -27.94
N PHE A 606 15.65 30.80 -26.76
CA PHE A 606 15.21 32.14 -26.35
C PHE A 606 16.26 32.87 -25.48
N ILE A 607 16.65 32.26 -24.34
CA ILE A 607 17.64 32.86 -23.41
C ILE A 607 19.04 32.88 -24.03
N VAL A 608 19.43 31.75 -24.62
CA VAL A 608 20.67 31.60 -25.39
C VAL A 608 20.28 31.27 -26.81
N THR A 609 20.65 32.12 -27.76
CA THR A 609 20.37 31.90 -29.18
C THR A 609 21.24 30.77 -29.73
N LYS A 610 20.75 30.06 -30.75
CA LYS A 610 21.44 28.90 -31.34
C LYS A 610 22.90 29.19 -31.73
N SER A 611 23.20 30.40 -32.20
CA SER A 611 24.55 30.82 -32.61
C SER A 611 25.53 31.02 -31.44
N GLN A 612 25.03 31.21 -30.21
CA GLN A 612 25.84 31.39 -29.01
C GLN A 612 26.10 30.06 -28.27
N ILE A 613 25.38 29.00 -28.63
CA ILE A 613 25.55 27.68 -28.01
C ILE A 613 26.84 27.05 -28.57
N PRO A 614 27.78 26.63 -27.70
CA PRO A 614 28.99 25.93 -28.16
C PRO A 614 28.64 24.65 -28.95
N ASP A 615 29.40 24.36 -30.01
CA ASP A 615 29.11 23.23 -30.93
C ASP A 615 28.97 21.88 -30.21
N TYR A 616 29.70 21.67 -29.11
CA TYR A 616 29.64 20.43 -28.33
C TYR A 616 28.36 20.28 -27.47
N LEU A 617 27.58 21.35 -27.28
CA LEU A 617 26.28 21.35 -26.55
C LEU A 617 25.08 21.54 -27.47
N ILE A 618 25.28 21.75 -28.77
CA ILE A 618 24.18 22.07 -29.70
C ILE A 618 23.15 20.93 -29.81
N TRP A 619 23.53 19.70 -29.52
CA TRP A 619 22.59 18.56 -29.50
C TRP A 619 21.46 18.73 -28.46
N ALA A 620 21.73 19.41 -27.33
CA ALA A 620 20.72 19.65 -26.29
C ALA A 620 19.60 20.59 -26.79
N HIS A 621 19.95 21.54 -27.66
CA HIS A 621 18.99 22.41 -28.34
C HIS A 621 18.05 21.62 -29.24
N TRP A 622 18.57 20.65 -29.99
CA TRP A 622 17.78 19.82 -30.91
C TRP A 622 16.92 18.78 -30.22
N ILE A 623 17.35 18.26 -29.06
CA ILE A 623 16.56 17.29 -28.28
C ILE A 623 15.36 17.95 -27.58
N SER A 624 15.50 19.21 -27.16
CA SER A 624 14.49 19.91 -26.37
C SER A 624 13.17 20.09 -27.13
N PRO A 625 12.04 19.52 -26.67
CA PRO A 625 10.73 19.73 -27.31
C PRO A 625 10.29 21.20 -27.25
N MET A 626 10.73 21.95 -26.24
CA MET A 626 10.44 23.39 -26.12
C MET A 626 11.03 24.21 -27.27
N THR A 627 12.22 23.84 -27.76
CA THR A 627 12.86 24.50 -28.91
C THR A 627 11.98 24.43 -30.15
N TRP A 628 11.46 23.23 -30.44
CA TRP A 628 10.65 22.98 -31.63
C TRP A 628 9.28 23.65 -31.54
N SER A 629 8.66 23.64 -30.36
CA SER A 629 7.42 24.38 -30.10
C SER A 629 7.61 25.89 -30.24
N LEU A 630 8.66 26.46 -29.63
CA LEU A 630 8.98 27.89 -29.73
C LEU A 630 9.20 28.30 -31.19
N LYS A 631 10.02 27.54 -31.92
CA LYS A 631 10.32 27.79 -33.33
C LYS A 631 9.07 27.72 -34.21
N ALA A 632 8.24 26.69 -34.04
CA ALA A 632 7.02 26.51 -34.83
C ALA A 632 6.02 27.65 -34.58
N LEU A 633 5.85 28.08 -33.32
CA LEU A 633 4.96 29.20 -32.97
C LEU A 633 5.50 30.55 -33.45
N ALA A 634 6.81 30.79 -33.38
CA ALA A 634 7.43 32.01 -33.88
C ALA A 634 7.26 32.15 -35.40
N ILE A 635 7.49 31.06 -36.16
CA ILE A 635 7.29 31.03 -37.60
C ILE A 635 5.80 31.19 -37.93
N ASN A 636 4.90 30.57 -37.18
CA ASN A 636 3.44 30.72 -37.35
C ASN A 636 2.99 32.20 -37.22
N GLN A 637 3.60 32.97 -36.31
CA GLN A 637 3.30 34.40 -36.14
C GLN A 637 3.96 35.27 -37.21
N TYR A 638 5.28 35.19 -37.39
CA TYR A 638 6.03 36.13 -38.24
C TYR A 638 5.95 35.84 -39.74
N ARG A 639 5.62 34.60 -40.14
CA ARG A 639 5.43 34.23 -41.56
C ARG A 639 3.96 34.22 -41.99
N SER A 640 3.10 34.85 -41.19
CA SER A 640 1.70 35.12 -41.50
C SER A 640 1.55 36.19 -42.59
N GLY A 641 0.42 36.22 -43.29
CA GLY A 641 0.19 37.19 -44.37
C GLY A 641 0.39 38.66 -43.97
N PRO A 642 -0.13 39.11 -42.80
CA PRO A 642 0.03 40.49 -42.34
C PRO A 642 1.44 40.88 -41.91
N MET A 643 2.28 39.92 -41.51
CA MET A 643 3.65 40.16 -41.00
C MET A 643 4.74 39.85 -42.03
N ASP A 644 4.42 39.06 -43.06
CA ASP A 644 5.35 38.67 -44.13
C ASP A 644 5.32 39.64 -45.32
N VAL A 645 5.51 40.93 -45.03
CA VAL A 645 5.43 42.04 -46.01
C VAL A 645 6.78 42.75 -46.18
N CYS A 646 6.95 43.40 -47.33
CA CYS A 646 8.12 44.25 -47.59
C CYS A 646 8.01 45.62 -46.92
N PHE A 647 6.80 46.20 -46.91
CA PHE A 647 6.53 47.50 -46.33
C PHE A 647 5.64 47.35 -45.09
N TYR A 648 6.12 47.83 -43.95
CA TYR A 648 5.36 47.83 -42.70
C TYR A 648 5.64 49.11 -41.90
N ASP A 649 4.57 49.82 -41.53
CA ASP A 649 4.60 51.02 -40.67
C ASP A 649 5.70 52.05 -41.02
N GLY A 650 5.89 52.31 -42.33
CA GLY A 650 6.82 53.33 -42.83
C GLY A 650 8.24 52.86 -43.15
N VAL A 651 8.59 51.59 -42.91
CA VAL A 651 9.91 50.99 -43.25
C VAL A 651 9.75 49.98 -44.38
N ASP A 652 10.65 50.05 -45.38
CA ASP A 652 10.73 49.07 -46.47
C ASP A 652 11.91 48.10 -46.23
N TYR A 653 11.58 46.95 -45.64
CA TYR A 653 12.54 45.92 -45.28
C TYR A 653 13.21 45.26 -46.50
N CYS A 654 12.49 45.19 -47.62
CA CYS A 654 13.00 44.56 -48.84
C CYS A 654 14.07 45.42 -49.52
N SER A 655 13.98 46.75 -49.44
CA SER A 655 15.01 47.65 -49.98
C SER A 655 16.15 47.92 -49.00
N GLU A 656 15.88 47.99 -47.68
CA GLU A 656 16.91 48.26 -46.67
C GLU A 656 17.74 47.02 -46.27
N TYR A 657 17.09 45.85 -46.12
CA TYR A 657 17.72 44.63 -45.60
C TYR A 657 17.70 43.45 -46.58
N GLY A 658 17.03 43.58 -47.74
CA GLY A 658 16.92 42.51 -48.74
C GLY A 658 16.04 41.33 -48.31
N LEU A 659 15.30 41.47 -47.20
CA LEU A 659 14.48 40.43 -46.58
C LEU A 659 13.08 40.98 -46.27
N ARG A 660 12.08 40.10 -46.15
CA ARG A 660 10.76 40.50 -45.65
C ARG A 660 10.82 40.74 -44.14
N MET A 661 9.91 41.56 -43.60
CA MET A 661 9.85 41.90 -42.17
C MET A 661 9.90 40.64 -41.27
N GLY A 662 9.05 39.64 -41.56
CA GLY A 662 9.03 38.38 -40.81
C GLY A 662 10.34 37.58 -40.88
N GLU A 663 11.03 37.57 -42.03
CA GLU A 663 12.32 36.88 -42.19
C GLU A 663 13.44 37.61 -41.45
N TYR A 664 13.44 38.93 -41.52
CA TYR A 664 14.38 39.78 -40.82
C TYR A 664 14.30 39.56 -39.30
N TYR A 665 13.09 39.60 -38.74
CA TYR A 665 12.89 39.45 -37.30
C TYR A 665 13.16 38.04 -36.77
N LEU A 666 12.82 36.98 -37.53
CA LEU A 666 13.24 35.62 -37.19
C LEU A 666 14.78 35.46 -37.26
N GLY A 667 15.42 36.13 -38.21
CA GLY A 667 16.87 36.16 -38.38
C GLY A 667 17.61 36.75 -37.18
N LEU A 668 17.03 37.75 -36.48
CA LEU A 668 17.63 38.35 -35.29
C LEU A 668 17.84 37.35 -34.14
N PHE A 669 16.97 36.34 -34.03
CA PHE A 669 17.07 35.26 -33.05
C PHE A 669 17.79 34.01 -33.61
N GLY A 670 18.29 34.07 -34.85
CA GLY A 670 18.95 32.94 -35.52
C GLY A 670 18.00 31.77 -35.82
N MET A 671 16.71 32.06 -36.03
CA MET A 671 15.70 31.05 -36.36
C MET A 671 15.56 30.87 -37.88
N ASP A 672 15.29 29.63 -38.29
CA ASP A 672 15.00 29.32 -39.69
C ASP A 672 13.66 29.92 -40.13
N THR A 673 13.58 30.37 -41.39
CA THR A 673 12.46 31.19 -41.90
C THR A 673 11.45 30.44 -42.77
N GLU A 674 11.73 29.16 -43.07
CA GLU A 674 10.89 28.35 -43.95
C GLU A 674 9.62 27.87 -43.23
N LYS A 675 8.48 27.92 -43.92
CA LYS A 675 7.17 27.52 -43.34
C LYS A 675 7.09 26.01 -43.03
N GLU A 676 7.93 25.18 -43.64
CA GLU A 676 8.00 23.74 -43.41
C GLU A 676 8.36 23.37 -41.97
N TRP A 677 9.10 24.25 -41.28
CA TRP A 677 9.49 24.05 -39.89
C TRP A 677 8.32 23.99 -38.92
N ILE A 678 7.15 24.53 -39.27
CA ILE A 678 5.92 24.35 -38.48
C ILE A 678 5.53 22.86 -38.47
N VAL A 679 5.56 22.21 -39.64
CA VAL A 679 5.22 20.78 -39.79
C VAL A 679 6.29 19.93 -39.12
N TYR A 680 7.58 20.26 -39.28
CA TYR A 680 8.66 19.55 -38.59
C TYR A 680 8.54 19.69 -37.06
N GLY A 681 8.16 20.85 -36.54
CA GLY A 681 7.90 21.05 -35.11
C GLY A 681 6.75 20.17 -34.60
N ILE A 682 5.64 20.09 -35.34
CA ILE A 682 4.51 19.22 -35.01
C ILE A 682 4.94 17.74 -34.98
N ILE A 683 5.60 17.28 -36.05
CA ILE A 683 6.05 15.88 -36.17
C ILE A 683 7.05 15.54 -35.06
N TYR A 684 8.00 16.43 -34.79
CA TYR A 684 9.02 16.23 -33.77
C TYR A 684 8.41 16.15 -32.37
N THR A 685 7.55 17.10 -31.99
CA THR A 685 6.92 17.10 -30.65
C THR A 685 6.00 15.89 -30.48
N ALA A 686 5.28 15.47 -31.53
CA ALA A 686 4.50 14.24 -31.52
C ALA A 686 5.39 12.98 -31.39
N ALA A 687 6.54 12.94 -32.07
CA ALA A 687 7.51 11.85 -31.93
C ALA A 687 8.09 11.80 -30.52
N MET A 688 8.44 12.94 -29.93
CA MET A 688 8.95 13.02 -28.56
C MET A 688 7.91 12.56 -27.53
N TYR A 689 6.64 12.89 -27.73
CA TYR A 689 5.55 12.37 -26.90
C TYR A 689 5.49 10.83 -26.91
N VAL A 690 5.63 10.20 -28.08
CA VAL A 690 5.69 8.73 -28.21
C VAL A 690 6.97 8.16 -27.59
N VAL A 691 8.12 8.82 -27.78
CA VAL A 691 9.40 8.40 -27.19
C VAL A 691 9.33 8.43 -25.67
N PHE A 692 8.83 9.51 -25.07
CA PHE A 692 8.68 9.59 -23.61
C PHE A 692 7.70 8.53 -23.08
N MET A 693 6.61 8.27 -23.79
CA MET A 693 5.69 7.19 -23.47
C MET A 693 6.38 5.81 -23.49
N PHE A 694 7.20 5.55 -24.51
CA PHE A 694 7.97 4.31 -24.60
C PHE A 694 9.01 4.19 -23.49
N LEU A 695 9.69 5.29 -23.15
CA LEU A 695 10.62 5.34 -22.01
C LEU A 695 9.91 5.09 -20.67
N SER A 696 8.71 5.66 -20.46
CA SER A 696 7.88 5.36 -19.28
C SER A 696 7.51 3.88 -19.20
N TYR A 697 7.18 3.26 -20.34
CA TYR A 697 6.94 1.82 -20.42
C TYR A 697 8.18 1.00 -20.01
N LEU A 698 9.35 1.32 -20.56
CA LEU A 698 10.60 0.64 -20.20
C LEU A 698 10.92 0.81 -18.71
N ALA A 699 10.75 2.03 -18.18
CA ALA A 699 10.98 2.30 -16.76
C ALA A 699 10.06 1.44 -15.88
N LEU A 700 8.75 1.40 -16.14
CA LEU A 700 7.81 0.62 -15.32
C LEU A 700 7.96 -0.91 -15.48
N GLU A 701 8.42 -1.40 -16.64
CA GLU A 701 8.60 -2.84 -16.87
C GLU A 701 9.89 -3.38 -16.24
N PHE A 702 10.99 -2.62 -16.32
CA PHE A 702 12.32 -3.09 -15.92
C PHE A 702 12.81 -2.54 -14.59
N ILE A 703 12.29 -1.40 -14.13
CA ILE A 703 12.68 -0.79 -12.86
C ILE A 703 11.53 -0.98 -11.87
N ARG A 704 11.74 -1.83 -10.86
CA ARG A 704 10.79 -2.03 -9.77
C ARG A 704 11.35 -1.48 -8.48
N TYR A 705 10.56 -0.63 -7.84
CA TYR A 705 10.82 -0.11 -6.50
C TYR A 705 9.85 -0.76 -5.51
N GLU A 706 9.93 -2.08 -5.37
CA GLU A 706 9.32 -2.74 -4.22
C GLU A 706 10.32 -2.59 -3.07
N VAL A 707 9.97 -1.76 -2.07
CA VAL A 707 10.76 -1.71 -0.84
C VAL A 707 10.77 -3.13 -0.25
N PRO A 708 11.94 -3.75 0.02
CA PRO A 708 11.97 -5.02 0.74
C PRO A 708 11.23 -4.80 2.06
N GLU A 709 10.07 -5.44 2.19
CA GLU A 709 9.21 -5.30 3.36
C GLU A 709 10.00 -5.76 4.59
N ASN A 710 10.28 -4.80 5.49
CA ASN A 710 10.79 -5.00 6.84
C ASN A 710 11.87 -6.08 6.99
N VAL A 711 12.94 -6.03 6.18
CA VAL A 711 14.19 -6.68 6.60
C VAL A 711 14.78 -5.78 7.68
N ASP A 712 14.41 -6.04 8.93
CA ASP A 712 15.18 -5.56 10.06
C ASP A 712 16.61 -6.15 9.91
N VAL A 713 17.56 -5.28 9.59
CA VAL A 713 18.98 -5.64 9.38
C VAL A 713 19.78 -5.41 10.66
N SER A 714 19.12 -5.15 11.80
CA SER A 714 19.83 -5.20 13.07
C SER A 714 20.31 -6.64 13.31
N GLU A 715 21.64 -6.84 13.30
CA GLU A 715 22.21 -8.01 13.97
C GLU A 715 21.79 -7.89 15.43
N LYS A 716 20.89 -8.77 15.88
CA LYS A 716 20.73 -9.00 17.31
C LYS A 716 22.06 -9.56 17.77
N THR A 717 22.86 -8.75 18.45
CA THR A 717 23.99 -9.25 19.22
C THR A 717 23.41 -10.28 20.18
N VAL A 718 23.80 -11.54 19.97
CA VAL A 718 23.65 -12.57 20.99
C VAL A 718 24.64 -12.19 22.08
N GLU A 719 24.26 -11.24 22.93
CA GLU A 719 24.95 -11.10 24.20
C GLU A 719 24.62 -12.35 25.02
N ASP A 720 25.68 -13.07 25.41
CA ASP A 720 25.65 -14.11 26.42
C ASP A 720 25.18 -13.50 27.76
N GLU A 721 23.89 -13.17 27.86
CA GLU A 721 23.28 -12.83 29.13
C GLU A 721 23.05 -14.13 29.90
N SER A 722 24.06 -14.51 30.67
CA SER A 722 23.90 -15.42 31.79
C SER A 722 22.87 -14.83 32.76
N TYR A 723 21.60 -15.18 32.54
CA TYR A 723 20.47 -14.77 33.36
C TYR A 723 20.61 -15.41 34.76
N THR A 724 21.25 -14.73 35.69
CA THR A 724 21.14 -15.08 37.12
C THR A 724 19.72 -14.76 37.57
N MET A 725 18.93 -15.80 37.81
CA MET A 725 17.62 -15.66 38.45
C MET A 725 17.79 -15.01 39.84
N LEU A 726 17.45 -13.73 39.95
CA LEU A 726 17.15 -13.11 41.23
C LEU A 726 15.83 -13.70 41.74
N GLN A 727 15.93 -14.74 42.56
CA GLN A 727 14.79 -15.23 43.33
C GLN A 727 14.32 -14.11 44.28
N THR A 728 13.07 -13.70 44.13
CA THR A 728 12.40 -12.82 45.09
C THR A 728 12.24 -13.57 46.41
N PRO A 729 12.82 -13.13 47.54
CA PRO A 729 12.67 -13.86 48.80
C PRO A 729 11.25 -13.61 49.34
N LYS A 730 10.38 -14.63 49.25
CA LYS A 730 9.20 -14.71 50.12
C LYS A 730 9.66 -15.18 51.51
N GLN A 731 9.31 -14.39 52.53
CA GLN A 731 9.38 -14.63 54.00
C GLN A 731 9.54 -16.11 54.44
N LYS A 732 10.26 -16.51 55.51
CA LYS A 732 10.54 -15.90 56.84
C LYS A 732 11.56 -16.80 57.56
N ASN A 733 12.51 -16.24 58.32
CA ASN A 733 12.87 -16.63 59.72
C ASN A 733 14.23 -16.05 60.16
N GLY A 734 14.26 -15.47 61.37
CA GLY A 734 15.48 -15.26 62.14
C GLY A 734 15.94 -13.80 62.22
N ALA A 735 15.82 -13.23 63.43
CA ALA A 735 16.17 -11.86 63.79
C ALA A 735 17.64 -11.48 63.53
N ASN A 736 17.88 -10.25 63.04
CA ASN A 736 18.63 -9.21 63.77
C ASN A 736 18.82 -7.94 62.93
N THR A 737 18.56 -6.80 63.58
CA THR A 737 19.12 -5.43 63.42
C THR A 737 19.12 -4.77 62.04
N VAL A 738 18.31 -3.71 62.00
CA VAL A 738 18.07 -2.71 60.96
C VAL A 738 19.34 -1.93 60.60
N ASP A 739 19.68 -1.91 59.31
CA ASP A 739 20.27 -0.77 58.62
C ASP A 739 19.54 -0.64 57.29
N ASP A 740 18.54 0.26 57.27
CA ASP A 740 17.77 0.64 56.09
C ASP A 740 18.68 1.45 55.16
N TYR A 741 19.27 0.80 54.16
CA TYR A 741 19.68 1.50 52.95
C TYR A 741 18.42 1.72 52.11
N VAL A 742 17.69 2.80 52.43
CA VAL A 742 16.70 3.36 51.52
C VAL A 742 17.46 3.83 50.29
N VAL A 743 17.45 3.03 49.22
CA VAL A 743 17.68 3.55 47.88
C VAL A 743 16.46 4.42 47.59
N GLU A 744 16.59 5.72 47.85
CA GLU A 744 15.65 6.71 47.33
C GLU A 744 15.66 6.55 45.80
N MET A 745 14.63 5.90 45.25
CA MET A 745 14.31 6.12 43.85
C MET A 745 13.86 7.58 43.78
N ASP A 746 14.61 8.41 43.05
CA ASP A 746 14.21 9.80 42.74
C ASP A 746 12.75 9.77 42.28
N THR A 747 11.83 10.18 43.16
CA THR A 747 10.43 10.39 42.79
C THR A 747 10.40 11.62 41.90
N ARG A 748 10.55 11.42 40.59
CA ARG A 748 10.43 12.50 39.58
C ARG A 748 9.15 13.30 39.86
N GLU A 749 9.27 14.63 39.94
CA GLU A 749 8.12 15.53 40.17
C GLU A 749 7.03 15.26 39.12
N LYS A 750 5.82 14.95 39.57
CA LYS A 750 4.67 14.78 38.67
C LYS A 750 4.30 16.14 38.07
N ASN A 751 4.66 16.38 36.81
CA ASN A 751 4.36 17.62 36.08
C ASN A 751 2.91 17.68 35.53
N PHE A 752 2.03 16.75 35.90
CA PHE A 752 0.63 16.71 35.44
C PHE A 752 -0.34 16.48 36.60
N THR A 753 -1.58 16.98 36.45
CA THR A 753 -2.67 16.74 37.39
C THR A 753 -3.51 15.54 36.95
N PRO A 754 -3.76 14.54 37.80
CA PRO A 754 -4.66 13.42 37.47
C PRO A 754 -6.08 13.91 37.15
N VAL A 755 -6.67 13.40 36.05
CA VAL A 755 -8.01 13.82 35.58
C VAL A 755 -8.92 12.62 35.37
N THR A 756 -10.05 12.60 36.08
CA THR A 756 -11.16 11.67 35.83
C THR A 756 -12.01 12.18 34.69
N VAL A 757 -12.25 11.34 33.68
CA VAL A 757 -13.15 11.65 32.56
C VAL A 757 -14.49 10.99 32.82
N ALA A 758 -15.58 11.74 32.79
CA ALA A 758 -16.93 11.20 32.85
C ALA A 758 -17.80 11.78 31.74
N PHE A 759 -18.76 11.02 31.24
CA PHE A 759 -19.71 11.46 30.23
C PHE A 759 -21.11 10.97 30.58
N GLN A 760 -22.10 11.83 30.39
CA GLN A 760 -23.48 11.61 30.76
C GLN A 760 -24.42 11.95 29.60
N ASP A 761 -25.34 11.03 29.32
CA ASP A 761 -26.35 11.11 28.26
C ASP A 761 -25.78 11.62 26.94
N LEU A 762 -24.67 11.01 26.50
CA LEU A 762 -23.94 11.44 25.31
C LEU A 762 -24.61 10.89 24.05
N TRP A 763 -25.06 11.79 23.19
CA TRP A 763 -25.58 11.49 21.85
C TRP A 763 -24.73 12.18 20.78
N TYR A 764 -24.62 11.52 19.63
CA TYR A 764 -23.98 12.08 18.46
C TYR A 764 -24.77 11.74 17.21
N SER A 765 -25.26 12.76 16.53
CA SER A 765 -26.11 12.63 15.34
C SER A 765 -25.45 13.29 14.13
N VAL A 766 -25.47 12.62 12.98
CA VAL A 766 -24.98 13.14 11.70
C VAL A 766 -26.12 13.20 10.68
N PRO A 767 -26.13 14.18 9.74
CA PRO A 767 -27.12 14.17 8.67
C PRO A 767 -26.94 12.93 7.79
N ASP A 768 -28.05 12.31 7.39
CA ASP A 768 -28.04 11.12 6.55
C ASP A 768 -27.43 11.47 5.16
N PRO A 769 -26.41 10.72 4.69
CA PRO A 769 -25.80 10.96 3.39
C PRO A 769 -26.76 10.89 2.19
N HIS A 770 -27.86 10.12 2.31
CA HIS A 770 -28.85 9.93 1.24
C HIS A 770 -30.02 10.90 1.37
N ASN A 771 -30.34 11.34 2.58
CA ASN A 771 -31.39 12.31 2.84
C ASN A 771 -30.96 13.35 3.90
N PRO A 772 -30.37 14.49 3.50
CA PRO A 772 -29.83 15.49 4.43
C PRO A 772 -30.84 16.08 5.44
N LYS A 773 -32.13 15.80 5.27
CA LYS A 773 -33.21 16.21 6.18
C LYS A 773 -33.38 15.28 7.38
N GLU A 774 -32.88 14.04 7.30
CA GLU A 774 -32.92 13.07 8.39
C GLU A 774 -31.56 13.01 9.09
N SER A 775 -31.57 12.78 10.40
CA SER A 775 -30.37 12.65 11.22
C SER A 775 -30.20 11.20 11.67
N LEU A 776 -29.03 10.63 11.41
CA LEU A 776 -28.62 9.32 11.89
C LEU A 776 -27.94 9.46 13.25
N ASP A 777 -28.53 8.86 14.28
CA ASP A 777 -27.95 8.79 15.63
C ASP A 777 -26.91 7.67 15.72
N LEU A 778 -25.65 8.06 15.80
CA LEU A 778 -24.51 7.14 15.91
C LEU A 778 -24.22 6.74 17.36
N LEU A 779 -24.40 7.67 18.31
CA LEU A 779 -24.32 7.40 19.75
C LEU A 779 -25.67 7.73 20.39
N LYS A 780 -26.15 6.85 21.27
CA LYS A 780 -27.51 6.90 21.83
C LYS A 780 -27.48 6.89 23.36
N GLY A 781 -27.41 8.07 23.98
CA GLY A 781 -27.52 8.24 25.44
C GLY A 781 -26.49 7.48 26.25
N ILE A 782 -25.22 7.52 25.84
CA ILE A 782 -24.15 6.74 26.46
C ILE A 782 -23.69 7.41 27.76
N ASN A 783 -23.49 6.63 28.82
CA ASN A 783 -23.00 7.07 30.11
C ASN A 783 -21.75 6.25 30.50
N GLY A 784 -20.76 6.87 31.13
CA GLY A 784 -19.55 6.17 31.56
C GLY A 784 -18.49 7.07 32.20
N PHE A 785 -17.46 6.47 32.77
CA PHE A 785 -16.33 7.19 33.38
C PHE A 785 -15.03 6.38 33.29
N ALA A 786 -13.89 7.08 33.35
CA ALA A 786 -12.54 6.52 33.40
C ALA A 786 -11.73 7.25 34.47
N VAL A 787 -11.00 6.50 35.30
CA VAL A 787 -10.29 7.02 36.48
C VAL A 787 -8.76 7.03 36.28
N PRO A 788 -8.04 7.97 36.92
CA PRO A 788 -6.59 8.01 36.88
C PRO A 788 -5.94 6.75 37.48
N GLY A 789 -4.80 6.32 36.92
CA GLY A 789 -4.12 5.10 37.37
C GLY A 789 -4.71 3.81 36.81
N SER A 790 -5.71 3.90 35.93
CA SER A 790 -6.35 2.76 35.29
C SER A 790 -6.30 2.87 33.76
N ILE A 791 -6.28 1.71 33.11
CA ILE A 791 -6.50 1.58 31.67
C ILE A 791 -7.94 1.14 31.49
N THR A 792 -8.76 1.99 30.86
CA THR A 792 -10.14 1.67 30.51
C THR A 792 -10.20 1.18 29.08
N ALA A 793 -10.62 -0.07 28.89
CA ALA A 793 -10.77 -0.68 27.58
C ALA A 793 -12.21 -0.52 27.05
N LEU A 794 -12.36 0.02 25.84
CA LEU A 794 -13.62 0.05 25.09
C LEU A 794 -13.64 -1.13 24.13
N MET A 795 -14.57 -2.06 24.31
CA MET A 795 -14.69 -3.28 23.49
C MET A 795 -16.07 -3.35 22.84
N GLY A 796 -16.13 -3.89 21.63
CA GLY A 796 -17.37 -4.08 20.88
C GLY A 796 -17.11 -4.46 19.43
N SER A 797 -18.14 -4.87 18.68
CA SER A 797 -17.99 -5.25 17.27
C SER A 797 -17.53 -4.07 16.39
N SER A 798 -16.98 -4.37 15.21
CA SER A 798 -16.73 -3.34 14.20
C SER A 798 -18.04 -2.58 13.87
N GLY A 799 -17.94 -1.26 13.71
CA GLY A 799 -19.11 -0.41 13.48
C GLY A 799 -19.95 -0.04 14.71
N ALA A 800 -19.65 -0.55 15.91
CA ALA A 800 -20.40 -0.25 17.14
C ALA A 800 -20.28 1.21 17.66
N GLY A 801 -19.49 2.06 17.00
CA GLY A 801 -19.31 3.47 17.38
C GLY A 801 -18.18 3.74 18.38
N LYS A 802 -17.22 2.82 18.55
CA LYS A 802 -16.08 2.95 19.50
C LYS A 802 -15.20 4.17 19.21
N THR A 803 -14.67 4.26 17.99
CA THR A 803 -13.89 5.43 17.52
C THR A 803 -14.74 6.70 17.56
N THR A 804 -16.02 6.61 17.24
CA THR A 804 -16.95 7.74 17.32
C THR A 804 -17.09 8.26 18.75
N LEU A 805 -17.24 7.37 19.74
CA LEU A 805 -17.30 7.73 21.15
C LEU A 805 -16.00 8.39 21.61
N MET A 806 -14.85 7.80 21.27
CA MET A 806 -13.55 8.39 21.60
C MET A 806 -13.35 9.77 20.97
N ASP A 807 -13.68 9.94 19.70
CA ASP A 807 -13.55 11.22 19.00
C ASP A 807 -14.46 12.31 19.59
N VAL A 808 -15.65 11.94 20.06
CA VAL A 808 -16.57 12.88 20.72
C VAL A 808 -16.04 13.28 22.09
N ILE A 809 -15.56 12.32 22.90
CA ILE A 809 -15.00 12.62 24.23
C ILE A 809 -13.70 13.44 24.11
N ALA A 810 -12.87 13.15 23.10
CA ALA A 810 -11.64 13.89 22.83
C ALA A 810 -11.88 15.26 22.13
N GLY A 811 -13.12 15.65 21.89
CA GLY A 811 -13.46 16.96 21.27
C GLY A 811 -12.98 17.10 19.82
N ARG A 812 -12.82 15.99 19.09
CA ARG A 812 -12.30 15.95 17.72
C ARG A 812 -13.39 16.00 16.64
N LYS A 813 -14.65 15.70 17.00
CA LYS A 813 -15.79 15.84 16.07
C LYS A 813 -16.24 17.30 15.96
N THR A 814 -15.95 17.92 14.82
CA THR A 814 -16.37 19.30 14.49
C THR A 814 -17.69 19.38 13.72
N GLY A 815 -18.16 18.25 13.16
CA GLY A 815 -19.42 18.16 12.42
C GLY A 815 -20.43 17.23 13.10
N GLY A 816 -21.72 17.44 12.82
CA GLY A 816 -22.83 16.75 13.49
C GLY A 816 -23.33 17.48 14.73
N LYS A 817 -24.35 16.93 15.39
CA LYS A 817 -24.92 17.47 16.63
C LYS A 817 -24.50 16.57 17.79
N ILE A 818 -23.78 17.13 18.76
CA ILE A 818 -23.42 16.47 20.02
C ILE A 818 -24.39 16.97 21.10
N THR A 819 -25.03 16.07 21.85
CA THR A 819 -25.80 16.41 23.04
C THR A 819 -25.37 15.55 24.21
N GLY A 820 -25.57 16.03 25.44
CA GLY A 820 -25.05 15.39 26.66
C GLY A 820 -23.98 16.25 27.34
N LYS A 821 -23.30 15.67 28.33
CA LYS A 821 -22.26 16.35 29.12
C LYS A 821 -20.98 15.54 29.15
N ILE A 822 -19.85 16.19 28.93
CA ILE A 822 -18.51 15.64 29.16
C ILE A 822 -17.92 16.39 30.35
N LEU A 823 -17.44 15.66 31.35
CA LEU A 823 -16.97 16.17 32.64
C LEU A 823 -15.51 15.78 32.85
N LEU A 824 -14.67 16.74 33.21
CA LEU A 824 -13.29 16.52 33.66
C LEU A 824 -13.21 16.89 35.15
N ASN A 825 -12.93 15.90 36.01
CA ASN A 825 -12.94 16.07 37.48
C ASN A 825 -14.26 16.68 38.02
N GLY A 826 -15.39 16.38 37.37
CA GLY A 826 -16.73 16.85 37.77
C GLY A 826 -17.14 18.22 37.20
N TYR A 827 -16.26 18.89 36.44
CA TYR A 827 -16.58 20.15 35.76
C TYR A 827 -16.85 19.92 34.28
N GLU A 828 -17.84 20.61 33.70
CA GLU A 828 -18.11 20.53 32.26
C GLU A 828 -16.88 20.95 31.44
N ALA A 829 -16.47 20.06 30.55
CA ALA A 829 -15.27 20.21 29.76
C ALA A 829 -15.46 21.28 28.68
N ASN A 830 -14.58 22.28 28.63
CA ASN A 830 -14.49 23.19 27.50
C ASN A 830 -13.46 22.67 26.47
N ASP A 831 -13.61 23.08 25.21
CA ASP A 831 -12.71 22.65 24.13
C ASP A 831 -11.23 22.90 24.44
N LEU A 832 -10.93 24.00 25.14
CA LEU A 832 -9.56 24.35 25.52
C LEU A 832 -8.96 23.37 26.55
N ALA A 833 -9.72 22.98 27.57
CA ALA A 833 -9.29 22.04 28.60
C ALA A 833 -9.10 20.64 28.01
N ILE A 834 -10.01 20.21 27.13
CA ILE A 834 -9.87 18.92 26.42
C ILE A 834 -8.57 18.93 25.62
N ARG A 835 -8.33 19.94 24.76
CA ARG A 835 -7.12 20.02 23.94
C ARG A 835 -5.80 20.12 24.72
N ARG A 836 -5.81 20.67 25.93
CA ARG A 836 -4.61 20.82 26.76
C ARG A 836 -4.34 19.63 27.68
N CYS A 837 -5.39 18.96 28.14
CA CYS A 837 -5.27 17.87 29.12
C CYS A 837 -5.27 16.47 28.47
N THR A 838 -5.57 16.37 27.17
CA THR A 838 -5.69 15.10 26.46
C THR A 838 -4.59 14.94 25.39
N GLY A 839 -4.04 13.74 25.28
CA GLY A 839 -3.27 13.28 24.12
C GLY A 839 -4.09 12.25 23.34
N TYR A 840 -3.98 12.23 22.02
CA TYR A 840 -4.73 11.30 21.16
C TYR A 840 -3.79 10.65 20.16
N CYS A 841 -3.59 9.34 20.30
CA CYS A 841 -2.85 8.54 19.32
C CYS A 841 -3.83 8.05 18.26
N GLU A 842 -3.65 8.49 17.02
CA GLU A 842 -4.47 8.05 15.88
C GLU A 842 -4.08 6.63 15.43
N GLN A 843 -5.02 5.95 14.73
CA GLN A 843 -4.80 4.60 14.20
C GLN A 843 -3.61 4.52 13.22
N MET A 844 -3.38 5.56 12.42
CA MET A 844 -2.30 5.62 11.42
C MET A 844 -1.11 6.43 11.96
N ASP A 845 0.05 5.80 12.04
CA ASP A 845 1.28 6.45 12.53
C ASP A 845 1.90 7.33 11.43
N VAL A 846 1.63 8.64 11.49
CA VAL A 846 2.17 9.62 10.54
C VAL A 846 3.20 10.49 11.25
N HIS A 847 4.45 10.37 10.83
CA HIS A 847 5.57 11.16 11.35
C HIS A 847 6.44 11.70 10.22
N SER A 848 7.24 12.73 10.52
CA SER A 848 8.25 13.22 9.58
C SER A 848 9.35 12.17 9.42
N GLU A 849 9.39 11.52 8.25
CA GLU A 849 10.35 10.44 7.98
C GLU A 849 11.82 10.88 8.12
N ALA A 850 12.11 12.17 7.96
CA ALA A 850 13.47 12.70 8.00
C ALA A 850 13.97 13.05 9.43
N ALA A 851 13.07 13.11 10.41
CA ALA A 851 13.44 13.39 11.80
C ALA A 851 13.90 12.11 12.52
N THR A 852 14.68 12.29 13.59
CA THR A 852 14.94 11.21 14.56
C THR A 852 13.79 11.04 15.53
N ILE A 853 13.72 9.87 16.17
CA ILE A 853 12.73 9.59 17.23
C ILE A 853 12.83 10.65 18.33
N ARG A 854 14.06 10.96 18.80
CA ARG A 854 14.31 11.99 19.80
C ARG A 854 13.86 13.37 19.32
N GLU A 855 14.20 13.77 18.10
CA GLU A 855 13.77 15.07 17.54
C GLU A 855 12.25 15.20 17.47
N ALA A 856 11.53 14.14 17.07
CA ALA A 856 10.07 14.15 17.03
C ALA A 856 9.46 14.32 18.42
N LEU A 857 9.99 13.64 19.44
CA LEU A 857 9.58 13.80 20.84
C LEU A 857 9.90 15.21 21.36
N THR A 858 11.10 15.72 21.09
CA THR A 858 11.51 17.08 21.47
C THR A 858 10.62 18.13 20.82
N PHE A 859 10.36 18.00 19.53
CA PHE A 859 9.47 18.92 18.81
C PHE A 859 8.08 18.97 19.44
N SER A 860 7.53 17.81 19.79
CA SER A 860 6.25 17.70 20.49
C SER A 860 6.26 18.38 21.86
N SER A 861 7.27 18.08 22.69
CA SER A 861 7.42 18.67 24.02
C SER A 861 7.51 20.20 23.96
N PHE A 862 8.32 20.74 23.04
CA PHE A 862 8.52 22.20 22.93
C PHE A 862 7.28 22.97 22.48
N LEU A 863 6.45 22.38 21.62
CA LEU A 863 5.25 23.04 21.09
C LEU A 863 4.00 22.87 21.95
N ARG A 864 3.90 21.78 22.72
CA ARG A 864 2.69 21.45 23.49
C ARG A 864 2.80 21.76 24.98
N GLN A 865 4.01 21.77 25.53
CA GLN A 865 4.22 22.24 26.90
C GLN A 865 4.21 23.77 26.97
N ASP A 866 3.79 24.31 28.11
CA ASP A 866 3.71 25.76 28.32
C ASP A 866 5.06 26.46 28.13
N ALA A 867 5.03 27.71 27.64
CA ALA A 867 6.23 28.50 27.41
C ALA A 867 6.98 28.86 28.73
N SER A 868 6.28 28.81 29.88
CA SER A 868 6.88 29.03 31.20
C SER A 868 7.73 27.85 31.70
N ILE A 869 7.59 26.66 31.11
CA ILE A 869 8.37 25.48 31.51
C ILE A 869 9.80 25.61 30.96
N PRO A 870 10.85 25.52 31.80
CA PRO A 870 12.23 25.61 31.35
C PRO A 870 12.59 24.52 30.34
N ASP A 871 13.43 24.86 29.36
CA ASP A 871 13.88 23.93 28.31
C ASP A 871 14.47 22.64 28.88
N ALA A 872 15.19 22.71 30.00
CA ALA A 872 15.71 21.52 30.69
C ALA A 872 14.60 20.53 31.07
N LYS A 873 13.49 21.01 31.66
CA LYS A 873 12.34 20.17 32.03
C LYS A 873 11.61 19.58 30.80
N LYS A 874 11.65 20.30 29.66
CA LYS A 874 11.12 19.79 28.37
C LYS A 874 11.97 18.63 27.85
N TYR A 875 13.30 18.75 27.89
CA TYR A 875 14.19 17.63 27.57
C TYR A 875 14.07 16.46 28.54
N ASP A 876 13.87 16.73 29.84
CA ASP A 876 13.63 15.67 30.83
C ASP A 876 12.35 14.89 30.51
N SER A 877 11.29 15.57 30.05
CA SER A 877 10.05 14.91 29.61
C SER A 877 10.29 13.99 28.41
N VAL A 878 11.17 14.38 27.48
CA VAL A 878 11.55 13.54 26.33
C VAL A 878 12.31 12.30 26.79
N ASN A 879 13.26 12.45 27.71
CA ASN A 879 14.01 11.33 28.27
C ASN A 879 13.10 10.37 29.05
N GLU A 880 12.13 10.90 29.81
CA GLU A 880 11.09 10.12 30.47
C GLU A 880 10.27 9.29 29.45
N CYS A 881 9.88 9.90 28.32
CA CYS A 881 9.15 9.18 27.27
C CYS A 881 9.98 8.06 26.63
N ILE A 882 11.27 8.32 26.39
CA ILE A 882 12.20 7.33 25.83
C ILE A 882 12.32 6.12 26.77
N GLU A 883 12.47 6.37 28.07
CA GLU A 883 12.59 5.32 29.10
C GLU A 883 11.28 4.54 29.32
N LEU A 884 10.14 5.24 29.41
CA LEU A 884 8.84 4.60 29.63
C LEU A 884 8.45 3.66 28.48
N LEU A 885 8.86 3.98 27.26
CA LEU A 885 8.52 3.24 26.04
C LEU A 885 9.65 2.34 25.53
N GLY A 886 10.79 2.27 26.24
CA GLY A 886 11.92 1.42 25.86
C GLY A 886 12.54 1.79 24.51
N LEU A 887 12.68 3.09 24.23
CA LEU A 887 13.17 3.64 22.96
C LEU A 887 14.67 3.98 22.97
N GLU A 888 15.41 3.60 24.01
CA GLU A 888 16.79 4.03 24.26
C GLU A 888 17.72 3.73 23.07
N ASP A 889 17.64 2.50 22.54
CA ASP A 889 18.53 2.02 21.48
C ASP A 889 18.26 2.67 20.12
N ILE A 890 17.04 3.19 19.92
CA ILE A 890 16.57 3.73 18.64
C ILE A 890 16.31 5.23 18.68
N ALA A 891 16.48 5.89 19.83
CA ALA A 891 16.13 7.30 20.02
C ALA A 891 16.81 8.22 19.01
N ASP A 892 18.06 7.94 18.64
CA ASP A 892 18.85 8.75 17.71
C ASP A 892 18.80 8.22 16.27
N GLN A 893 17.94 7.23 15.99
CA GLN A 893 17.68 6.73 14.64
C GLN A 893 16.61 7.58 13.94
N ILE A 894 16.75 7.68 12.61
CA ILE A 894 15.78 8.35 11.75
C ILE A 894 14.54 7.47 11.62
N ILE A 895 13.38 8.11 11.65
CA ILE A 895 12.07 7.45 11.61
C ILE A 895 11.86 6.64 10.32
N ARG A 896 12.47 7.06 9.21
CA ARG A 896 12.39 6.34 7.94
C ARG A 896 12.95 4.92 8.04
N GLY A 897 12.07 3.94 7.82
CA GLY A 897 12.43 2.51 7.82
C GLY A 897 12.24 1.84 9.18
N SER A 898 11.75 2.56 10.18
CA SER A 898 11.37 2.00 11.48
C SER A 898 10.26 0.95 11.34
N SER A 899 10.28 -0.05 12.22
CA SER A 899 9.24 -1.08 12.26
C SER A 899 7.89 -0.51 12.72
N VAL A 900 6.80 -1.20 12.44
CA VAL A 900 5.44 -0.78 12.86
C VAL A 900 5.36 -0.60 14.37
N GLU A 901 6.00 -1.49 15.13
CA GLU A 901 6.09 -1.38 16.59
C GLU A 901 6.81 -0.10 17.03
N GLN A 902 7.98 0.20 16.44
CA GLN A 902 8.75 1.39 16.77
C GLN A 902 7.96 2.66 16.45
N MET A 903 7.22 2.66 15.33
CA MET A 903 6.32 3.75 14.94
C MET A 903 5.19 3.94 15.94
N LYS A 904 4.54 2.87 16.38
CA LYS A 904 3.47 2.92 17.40
C LYS A 904 3.98 3.47 18.73
N ARG A 905 5.16 3.00 19.18
CA ARG A 905 5.82 3.52 20.38
C ARG A 905 6.17 5.00 20.23
N LEU A 906 6.69 5.42 19.07
CA LEU A 906 6.94 6.83 18.79
C LEU A 906 5.65 7.66 18.83
N THR A 907 4.55 7.20 18.23
CA THR A 907 3.25 7.91 18.27
C THR A 907 2.77 8.12 19.70
N ILE A 908 2.81 7.07 20.53
CA ILE A 908 2.48 7.17 21.96
C ILE A 908 3.44 8.13 22.67
N GLY A 909 4.73 8.06 22.37
CA GLY A 909 5.75 8.93 22.94
C GLY A 909 5.56 10.40 22.57
N VAL A 910 5.19 10.68 21.33
CA VAL A 910 4.93 12.05 20.84
C VAL A 910 3.79 12.66 21.65
N GLU A 911 2.69 11.92 21.84
CA GLU A 911 1.57 12.37 22.68
C GLU A 911 1.96 12.48 24.16
N LEU A 912 2.76 11.55 24.68
CA LEU A 912 3.22 11.55 26.06
C LEU A 912 4.18 12.70 26.37
N ALA A 913 4.99 13.13 25.40
CA ALA A 913 5.95 14.22 25.54
C ALA A 913 5.29 15.58 25.85
N ALA A 914 4.00 15.72 25.55
CA ALA A 914 3.19 16.87 25.93
C ALA A 914 2.75 16.88 27.41
N GLN A 915 3.06 15.82 28.18
CA GLN A 915 2.62 15.61 29.55
C GLN A 915 1.09 15.67 29.74
N PRO A 916 0.28 14.93 28.93
CA PRO A 916 -1.17 14.94 29.07
C PRO A 916 -1.62 14.20 30.34
N SER A 917 -2.76 14.62 30.88
CA SER A 917 -3.43 13.96 32.02
C SER A 917 -4.26 12.75 31.58
N VAL A 918 -4.80 12.80 30.36
CA VAL A 918 -5.65 11.76 29.75
C VAL A 918 -5.04 11.36 28.41
N ILE A 919 -4.94 10.07 28.12
CA ILE A 919 -4.43 9.57 26.84
C ILE A 919 -5.51 8.71 26.19
N PHE A 920 -5.85 9.05 24.95
CA PHE A 920 -6.70 8.25 24.07
C PHE A 920 -5.81 7.45 23.12
N LEU A 921 -6.00 6.13 23.09
CA LEU A 921 -5.26 5.22 22.21
C LEU A 921 -6.22 4.54 21.23
N ASP A 922 -6.15 4.92 19.95
CA ASP A 922 -6.95 4.36 18.86
C ASP A 922 -6.24 3.12 18.28
N GLU A 923 -6.69 1.92 18.65
CA GLU A 923 -6.08 0.62 18.31
C GLU A 923 -4.54 0.55 18.47
N PRO A 924 -3.98 0.70 19.69
CA PRO A 924 -2.53 0.82 19.89
C PRO A 924 -1.72 -0.43 19.52
N THR A 925 -2.36 -1.60 19.35
CA THR A 925 -1.68 -2.86 18.99
C THR A 925 -2.02 -3.37 17.60
N SER A 926 -2.71 -2.56 16.79
CA SER A 926 -3.11 -2.97 15.44
C SER A 926 -1.88 -3.26 14.58
N GLY A 927 -1.87 -4.43 13.92
CA GLY A 927 -0.78 -4.84 13.04
C GLY A 927 0.52 -5.27 13.74
N LEU A 928 0.47 -5.55 15.04
CA LEU A 928 1.60 -6.06 15.83
C LEU A 928 1.39 -7.52 16.23
N ASP A 929 2.48 -8.27 16.43
CA ASP A 929 2.47 -9.58 17.08
C ASP A 929 2.34 -9.42 18.60
N ALA A 930 1.98 -10.48 19.34
CA ALA A 930 1.77 -10.35 20.79
C ALA A 930 3.00 -9.86 21.52
N ARG A 931 4.22 -10.15 21.03
CA ARG A 931 5.40 -9.68 21.73
C ARG A 931 5.50 -8.16 21.63
N SER A 932 5.45 -7.63 20.42
CA SER A 932 5.45 -6.19 20.18
C SER A 932 4.22 -5.51 20.82
N ALA A 933 3.04 -6.12 20.74
CA ALA A 933 1.83 -5.63 21.41
C ALA A 933 1.97 -5.63 22.94
N LYS A 934 2.56 -6.68 23.53
CA LYS A 934 2.86 -6.76 24.97
C LYS A 934 3.87 -5.70 25.37
N LEU A 935 4.94 -5.48 24.60
CA LEU A 935 5.92 -4.42 24.87
C LEU A 935 5.25 -3.03 24.91
N ILE A 936 4.36 -2.77 23.95
CA ILE A 936 3.56 -1.54 23.96
C ILE A 936 2.65 -1.49 25.18
N MET A 937 1.96 -2.59 25.52
CA MET A 937 1.05 -2.62 26.65
C MET A 937 1.73 -2.52 28.00
N ASP A 938 2.93 -3.07 28.14
CA ASP A 938 3.78 -2.90 29.32
C ASP A 938 4.19 -1.42 29.43
N GLY A 939 4.52 -0.76 28.32
CA GLY A 939 4.75 0.69 28.26
C GLY A 939 3.52 1.50 28.66
N VAL A 940 2.36 1.21 28.07
CA VAL A 940 1.08 1.86 28.40
C VAL A 940 0.69 1.63 29.87
N ARG A 941 0.97 0.45 30.42
CA ARG A 941 0.76 0.14 31.85
C ARG A 941 1.65 0.99 32.74
N LYS A 942 2.95 1.11 32.44
CA LYS A 942 3.86 2.01 33.14
C LYS A 942 3.36 3.46 33.09
N VAL A 943 2.84 3.91 31.95
CA VAL A 943 2.25 5.24 31.79
C VAL A 943 0.98 5.39 32.64
N ALA A 944 0.10 4.40 32.69
CA ALA A 944 -1.08 4.44 33.57
C ALA A 944 -0.68 4.50 35.05
N ASP A 945 0.30 3.67 35.47
CA ASP A 945 0.77 3.58 36.85
C ASP A 945 1.41 4.90 37.36
N SER A 946 1.86 5.78 36.45
CA SER A 946 2.28 7.15 36.81
C SER A 946 1.14 8.02 37.40
N GLY A 947 -0.12 7.63 37.16
CA GLY A 947 -1.33 8.32 37.60
C GLY A 947 -2.11 9.00 36.47
N ARG A 948 -1.84 8.68 35.20
CA ARG A 948 -2.58 9.19 34.04
C ARG A 948 -3.84 8.34 33.79
N THR A 949 -4.84 8.92 33.15
CA THR A 949 -6.06 8.20 32.73
C THR A 949 -5.89 7.74 31.30
N ILE A 950 -6.00 6.44 31.03
CA ILE A 950 -5.87 5.90 29.67
C ILE A 950 -7.20 5.31 29.23
N ILE A 951 -7.67 5.73 28.06
CA ILE A 951 -8.84 5.18 27.38
C ILE A 951 -8.36 4.61 26.05
N SER A 952 -8.51 3.31 25.86
CA SER A 952 -8.09 2.60 24.65
C SER A 952 -9.23 1.74 24.17
N TRP A 953 -9.42 1.60 22.86
CA TRP A 953 -10.35 0.62 22.32
C TRP A 953 -9.63 -0.53 21.60
N TRP A 954 -10.27 -1.70 21.63
CA TRP A 954 -9.77 -2.98 21.13
C TRP A 954 -10.80 -3.68 20.25
#